data_AF-A0ABC8ATF6-F1
#
_entry.id   AF-A0ABC8ATF6-F1
#
_cell.length_a   1.000
_cell.length_b   1.000
_cell.length_c   1.000
_cell.angle_alpha   90.00
_cell.angle_beta   90.00
_cell.angle_gamma   90.00
#
_symmetry.space_group_name_H-M   'P 1'
#
loop_
_entity.id
_entity.type
_entity.pdbx_description
1 polymer ?
#
loop_
_entity_poly.entity_id
_entity_poly.type
_entity_poly.pdbx_seq_one_letter_code
_entity_poly.pdbx_strand_id
1 'polypeptide(L)'
;MKASETTFAALVQGEKQFQIPLYQRTYSWSDKQLAQLWSDICEQADLLADGDQATTHFCGSVVLAPSPLNDASFARWLVVDGQQRLTTLSLALVAIRDHMAVLDPRQRERINEQYLINKFQEGDGFFRLLPTQADRGAYAEHIRDTHAGDGGDRVGAAYRYFRQALLAIEGAADGPAVAQVEKAITTRLTLVQVVAERDDNVHRIFESLNNTGLKLSQADLLRNYLFMRLPTRGEQVYQAYWLPLQRSLSNEQLEQLMWLQLVLHGGSRTRRQDVYTAQQRHFARHGETEADIEDYIRELHRRAKHFRRIIDPDREPDLEARRYLRRIDQWQAATTYPVLMMLLDRREAGVMSPAELVRALSYIESFLVRRMICHRPTQGLNRVFQELPEQLPEDMSMADELYQVLSAPRRYWSTDTELREAIAAKPFYWQGKPEQRRLVLQRLEESYEHPEPVDFANAKLTIEHVLPQQPGAEWLETLAAEAGDGETAEDLHERIVHTLGNLTLTGENSRLSNHPFQRKQDLLKGSHLEMNRRIAGTDRWGAAEIAARAAELADQAIRLWPAPLAGVDRGTGKRDWTLLRQAVAVIPPGTWTSYGELAALVGSSPVAVGQQLAGSIPGAYRVLDHGGRVTGAFRWPEGADRGDVLDVLRAEGVIFNGSGIAAAEQRLTARDLAVLLGMTGFDDEAGDQVGPSADRRDRFFAQLEDGNVAAAVANVRELLTFWESIGGYLEFGGGAKSTSCFLSLARGDAGVIWPLVVYPGNGGAGKLEAVFQHLAVREPFIETGLRNEFRSRLNELSTIDIPEGKLTLRPGIPLSAIMTTTDFKLLCDALLWFRDMAVGRSADALGDVGESGGPWGLNAGLMSQSVRGLLELVREHGCGKPEIGVELGVYHWPVEAVWVHHKVVLVEGVDEDRDDGLRNDGYRVVGVGDDALDRWVAMLIQD
;
A
#
# COMPACT_ATOMS: atom_id res chain seq x y z
N MET A 1 -23.84 -15.04 -20.94
CA MET A 1 -24.49 -13.71 -20.83
C MET A 1 -25.06 -13.24 -22.16
N LYS A 2 -26.30 -12.71 -22.15
CA LYS A 2 -26.95 -12.10 -23.32
C LYS A 2 -27.30 -10.64 -23.01
N ALA A 3 -26.86 -9.72 -23.87
CA ALA A 3 -27.18 -8.30 -23.77
C ALA A 3 -28.24 -7.93 -24.82
N SER A 4 -29.26 -7.19 -24.42
CA SER A 4 -30.29 -6.67 -25.31
C SER A 4 -30.79 -5.31 -24.83
N GLU A 5 -31.07 -4.41 -25.77
CA GLU A 5 -31.77 -3.16 -25.48
C GLU A 5 -33.22 -3.44 -25.07
N THR A 6 -33.72 -2.70 -24.07
CA THR A 6 -35.08 -2.82 -23.55
C THR A 6 -35.56 -1.47 -23.01
N THR A 7 -36.85 -1.34 -22.71
CA THR A 7 -37.43 -0.20 -21.99
C THR A 7 -37.78 -0.61 -20.57
N PHE A 8 -37.99 0.37 -19.67
CA PHE A 8 -38.44 0.04 -18.32
C PHE A 8 -39.73 -0.79 -18.32
N ALA A 9 -40.72 -0.41 -19.14
CA ALA A 9 -41.97 -1.17 -19.25
C ALA A 9 -41.76 -2.60 -19.74
N ALA A 10 -41.01 -2.80 -20.84
CA ALA A 10 -40.74 -4.13 -21.37
C ALA A 10 -39.96 -5.00 -20.37
N LEU A 11 -39.05 -4.38 -19.62
CA LEU A 11 -38.31 -5.03 -18.56
C LEU A 11 -39.23 -5.51 -17.43
N VAL A 12 -40.14 -4.66 -16.92
CA VAL A 12 -40.91 -4.99 -15.71
C VAL A 12 -42.25 -5.68 -15.95
N GLN A 13 -42.93 -5.48 -17.09
CA GLN A 13 -44.26 -6.05 -17.37
C GLN A 13 -44.29 -7.58 -17.45
N GLY A 14 -45.35 -8.23 -16.95
CA GLY A 14 -45.57 -9.69 -17.00
C GLY A 14 -45.88 -10.31 -15.62
N GLU A 15 -45.60 -11.59 -15.42
CA GLU A 15 -45.60 -12.23 -14.09
C GLU A 15 -44.16 -12.57 -13.70
N LYS A 16 -43.47 -11.59 -13.09
CA LYS A 16 -42.07 -11.72 -12.69
C LYS A 16 -41.74 -10.80 -11.52
N GLN A 17 -40.63 -11.05 -10.86
CA GLN A 17 -40.11 -10.22 -9.77
C GLN A 17 -38.63 -9.95 -9.94
N PHE A 18 -38.21 -8.74 -9.59
CA PHE A 18 -36.83 -8.31 -9.51
C PHE A 18 -36.45 -8.18 -8.05
N GLN A 19 -35.61 -9.09 -7.55
CA GLN A 19 -35.16 -9.12 -6.16
C GLN A 19 -33.77 -8.51 -6.08
N ILE A 20 -33.63 -7.43 -5.30
CA ILE A 20 -32.33 -6.86 -4.96
C ILE A 20 -31.74 -7.71 -3.82
N PRO A 21 -30.63 -8.43 -4.04
CA PRO A 21 -30.09 -9.36 -3.05
C PRO A 21 -29.54 -8.66 -1.80
N LEU A 22 -29.46 -9.40 -0.69
CA LEU A 22 -28.94 -8.94 0.62
C LEU A 22 -27.56 -8.27 0.56
N TYR A 23 -26.73 -8.71 -0.37
CA TYR A 23 -25.36 -8.24 -0.54
C TYR A 23 -25.26 -6.88 -1.25
N GLN A 24 -26.34 -6.42 -1.88
CA GLN A 24 -26.36 -5.12 -2.51
C GLN A 24 -26.39 -3.99 -1.48
N ARG A 25 -25.89 -2.82 -1.88
CA ARG A 25 -25.96 -1.61 -1.03
C ARG A 25 -27.41 -1.17 -0.82
N THR A 26 -27.69 -0.41 0.24
CA THR A 26 -29.00 0.22 0.41
C THR A 26 -29.23 1.31 -0.63
N TYR A 27 -30.47 1.78 -0.74
CA TYR A 27 -30.80 2.92 -1.58
C TYR A 27 -30.01 4.16 -1.15
N SER A 28 -29.31 4.79 -2.10
CA SER A 28 -28.31 5.81 -1.80
C SER A 28 -28.32 7.01 -2.75
N TRP A 29 -29.23 7.06 -3.73
CA TRP A 29 -29.39 8.25 -4.56
C TRP A 29 -29.79 9.49 -3.74
N SER A 30 -29.26 10.63 -4.15
CA SER A 30 -29.44 11.95 -3.55
C SER A 30 -30.18 12.89 -4.50
N ASP A 31 -30.58 14.06 -4.01
CA ASP A 31 -31.31 15.07 -4.78
C ASP A 31 -30.64 15.42 -6.12
N LYS A 32 -29.31 15.41 -6.20
CA LYS A 32 -28.58 15.66 -7.45
C LYS A 32 -28.89 14.59 -8.51
N GLN A 33 -28.91 13.32 -8.12
CA GLN A 33 -29.19 12.21 -9.04
C GLN A 33 -30.69 12.16 -9.40
N LEU A 34 -31.55 12.46 -8.42
CA LEU A 34 -33.00 12.57 -8.65
C LEU A 34 -33.32 13.70 -9.63
N ALA A 35 -32.69 14.86 -9.47
CA ALA A 35 -32.85 16.02 -10.34
C ALA A 35 -32.33 15.77 -11.75
N GLN A 36 -31.19 15.10 -11.90
CA GLN A 36 -30.71 14.72 -13.23
C GLN A 36 -31.71 13.79 -13.92
N LEU A 37 -32.11 12.69 -13.26
CA LEU A 37 -33.07 11.75 -13.85
C LEU A 37 -34.40 12.45 -14.19
N TRP A 38 -34.86 13.36 -13.33
CA TRP A 38 -36.09 14.11 -13.60
C TRP A 38 -35.95 15.05 -14.79
N SER A 39 -34.81 15.73 -14.94
CA SER A 39 -34.50 16.54 -16.11
C SER A 39 -34.53 15.70 -17.39
N ASP A 40 -33.89 14.53 -17.37
CA ASP A 40 -33.87 13.61 -18.51
C ASP A 40 -35.29 13.12 -18.86
N ILE A 41 -36.12 12.84 -17.84
CA ILE A 41 -37.53 12.46 -18.04
C ILE A 41 -38.33 13.60 -18.66
N CYS A 42 -38.15 14.84 -18.20
CA CYS A 42 -38.87 16.00 -18.74
C CYS A 42 -38.50 16.26 -20.19
N GLU A 43 -37.21 16.22 -20.53
CA GLU A 43 -36.75 16.39 -21.91
C GLU A 43 -37.39 15.36 -22.85
N GLN A 44 -37.47 14.10 -22.43
CA GLN A 44 -38.14 13.06 -23.22
C GLN A 44 -39.67 13.23 -23.29
N ALA A 45 -40.28 13.81 -22.26
CA ALA A 45 -41.71 14.12 -22.24
C ALA A 45 -42.04 15.31 -23.18
N ASP A 46 -41.18 16.32 -23.23
CA ASP A 46 -41.31 17.48 -24.12
C ASP A 46 -41.16 17.04 -25.58
N LEU A 47 -40.17 16.21 -25.89
CA LEU A 47 -40.03 15.61 -27.24
C LEU A 47 -41.28 14.82 -27.66
N LEU A 48 -41.90 14.08 -26.73
CA LEU A 48 -43.17 13.39 -26.99
C LEU A 48 -44.32 14.37 -27.26
N ALA A 49 -44.33 15.54 -26.60
CA ALA A 49 -45.32 16.59 -26.83
C ALA A 49 -45.16 17.22 -28.22
N ASP A 50 -43.91 17.40 -28.67
CA ASP A 50 -43.55 17.94 -29.98
C ASP A 50 -43.75 16.95 -31.14
N GLY A 51 -44.24 15.74 -30.84
CA GLY A 51 -44.58 14.73 -31.84
C GLY A 51 -43.41 13.84 -32.26
N ASP A 52 -42.24 13.95 -31.62
CA ASP A 52 -41.14 13.01 -31.80
C ASP A 52 -41.59 11.60 -31.35
N GLN A 53 -41.33 10.59 -32.17
CA GLN A 53 -41.58 9.17 -31.85
C GLN A 53 -40.32 8.30 -31.90
N ALA A 54 -39.14 8.86 -32.23
CA ALA A 54 -37.91 8.11 -32.49
C ALA A 54 -36.83 8.30 -31.42
N THR A 55 -36.71 9.50 -30.83
CA THR A 55 -35.64 9.82 -29.89
C THR A 55 -35.81 9.08 -28.56
N THR A 56 -34.75 8.45 -28.07
CA THR A 56 -34.74 7.76 -26.77
C THR A 56 -33.56 8.21 -25.95
N HIS A 57 -33.66 8.07 -24.63
CA HIS A 57 -32.60 8.42 -23.71
C HIS A 57 -32.04 7.17 -23.02
N PHE A 58 -30.73 6.96 -23.15
CA PHE A 58 -30.05 5.83 -22.55
C PHE A 58 -29.85 6.02 -21.05
N CYS A 59 -30.52 5.19 -20.23
CA CYS A 59 -30.52 5.25 -18.77
C CYS A 59 -29.56 4.22 -18.13
N GLY A 60 -28.62 3.67 -18.91
CA GLY A 60 -27.63 2.71 -18.41
C GLY A 60 -28.04 1.23 -18.57
N SER A 61 -27.35 0.35 -17.85
CA SER A 61 -27.53 -1.11 -17.94
C SER A 61 -28.11 -1.73 -16.66
N VAL A 62 -28.83 -2.85 -16.79
CA VAL A 62 -29.33 -3.65 -15.68
C VAL A 62 -28.82 -5.07 -15.87
N VAL A 63 -28.17 -5.62 -14.84
CA VAL A 63 -27.61 -6.98 -14.88
C VAL A 63 -28.45 -7.89 -14.00
N LEU A 64 -28.93 -8.97 -14.59
CA LEU A 64 -29.89 -9.88 -13.98
C LEU A 64 -29.36 -11.31 -13.99
N ALA A 65 -29.61 -12.03 -12.91
CA ALA A 65 -29.38 -13.47 -12.82
C ALA A 65 -30.68 -14.19 -12.44
N PRO A 66 -30.93 -15.42 -12.94
CA PRO A 66 -32.09 -16.19 -12.53
C PRO A 66 -32.01 -16.49 -11.02
N SER A 67 -33.10 -16.27 -10.30
CA SER A 67 -33.14 -16.63 -8.87
C SER A 67 -33.16 -18.16 -8.71
N PRO A 68 -32.39 -18.70 -7.75
CA PRO A 68 -32.47 -20.12 -7.39
C PRO A 68 -33.83 -20.50 -6.78
N LEU A 69 -34.61 -19.51 -6.34
CA LEU A 69 -35.97 -19.66 -5.82
C LEU A 69 -37.04 -19.62 -6.94
N ASN A 70 -36.65 -19.73 -8.20
CA ASN A 70 -37.60 -19.77 -9.31
C ASN A 70 -38.44 -21.04 -9.27
N ASP A 71 -39.76 -20.88 -9.40
CA ASP A 71 -40.68 -21.96 -9.71
C ASP A 71 -41.16 -21.86 -11.17
N ALA A 72 -41.84 -22.89 -11.67
CA ALA A 72 -42.30 -22.93 -13.06
C ALA A 72 -43.39 -21.87 -13.37
N SER A 73 -44.01 -21.27 -12.36
CA SER A 73 -45.13 -20.34 -12.47
C SER A 73 -44.75 -18.87 -12.28
N PHE A 74 -43.60 -18.56 -11.66
CA PHE A 74 -43.23 -17.19 -11.30
C PHE A 74 -41.73 -16.96 -11.44
N ALA A 75 -41.36 -16.16 -12.44
CA ALA A 75 -39.97 -15.86 -12.72
C ALA A 75 -39.42 -14.78 -11.77
N ARG A 76 -38.48 -15.12 -10.89
CA ARG A 76 -37.72 -14.21 -10.05
C ARG A 76 -36.31 -14.00 -10.63
N TRP A 77 -35.87 -12.75 -10.65
CA TRP A 77 -34.58 -12.30 -11.15
C TRP A 77 -33.84 -11.58 -10.05
N LEU A 78 -32.60 -12.00 -9.78
CA LEU A 78 -31.69 -11.29 -8.88
C LEU A 78 -31.09 -10.10 -9.62
N VAL A 79 -31.17 -8.91 -9.04
CA VAL A 79 -30.57 -7.69 -9.58
C VAL A 79 -29.11 -7.60 -9.14
N VAL A 80 -28.21 -7.90 -10.06
CA VAL A 80 -26.75 -7.89 -9.85
C VAL A 80 -26.17 -6.48 -10.02
N ASP A 81 -26.72 -5.70 -10.93
CA ASP A 81 -26.42 -4.27 -11.09
C ASP A 81 -27.65 -3.52 -11.65
N GLY A 82 -27.71 -2.21 -11.44
CA GLY A 82 -28.84 -1.36 -11.82
C GLY A 82 -29.89 -1.17 -10.72
N GLN A 83 -29.64 -1.67 -9.51
CA GLN A 83 -30.57 -1.63 -8.37
C GLN A 83 -31.12 -0.22 -8.06
N GLN A 84 -30.28 0.83 -8.13
CA GLN A 84 -30.64 2.19 -7.73
C GLN A 84 -31.58 2.81 -8.77
N ARG A 85 -31.30 2.55 -10.05
CA ARG A 85 -32.11 3.01 -11.19
C ARG A 85 -33.48 2.34 -11.17
N LEU A 86 -33.53 1.02 -11.04
CA LEU A 86 -34.80 0.29 -10.95
C LEU A 86 -35.66 0.77 -9.77
N THR A 87 -35.05 0.97 -8.60
CA THR A 87 -35.75 1.47 -7.42
C THR A 87 -36.31 2.88 -7.67
N THR A 88 -35.49 3.78 -8.22
CA THR A 88 -35.89 5.18 -8.46
C THR A 88 -37.00 5.29 -9.51
N LEU A 89 -36.90 4.56 -10.64
CA LEU A 89 -37.94 4.54 -11.68
C LEU A 89 -39.25 3.96 -11.15
N SER A 90 -39.18 2.94 -10.30
CA SER A 90 -40.36 2.39 -9.63
C SER A 90 -41.00 3.43 -8.70
N LEU A 91 -40.21 4.17 -7.91
CA LEU A 91 -40.72 5.24 -7.03
C LEU A 91 -41.32 6.42 -7.80
N ALA A 92 -40.76 6.79 -8.96
CA ALA A 92 -41.36 7.79 -9.84
C ALA A 92 -42.74 7.35 -10.36
N LEU A 93 -42.89 6.08 -10.74
CA LEU A 93 -44.20 5.52 -11.11
C LEU A 93 -45.17 5.42 -9.93
N VAL A 94 -44.68 5.18 -8.71
CA VAL A 94 -45.51 5.27 -7.49
C VAL A 94 -46.04 6.70 -7.32
N ALA A 95 -45.19 7.71 -7.48
CA ALA A 95 -45.60 9.10 -7.40
C ALA A 95 -46.66 9.46 -8.46
N ILE A 96 -46.50 9.00 -9.71
CA ILE A 96 -47.49 9.18 -10.79
C ILE A 96 -48.79 8.43 -10.48
N ARG A 97 -48.72 7.17 -10.03
CA ARG A 97 -49.89 6.37 -9.64
C ARG A 97 -50.73 7.10 -8.59
N ASP A 98 -50.08 7.61 -7.55
CA ASP A 98 -50.73 8.33 -6.46
C ASP A 98 -51.26 9.69 -6.90
N HIS A 99 -50.66 10.27 -7.94
CA HIS A 99 -51.13 11.51 -8.55
C HIS A 99 -52.41 11.28 -9.36
N MET A 100 -52.46 10.16 -10.08
CA MET A 100 -53.63 9.72 -10.85
C MET A 100 -54.79 9.22 -9.99
N ALA A 101 -54.57 8.95 -8.70
CA ALA A 101 -55.61 8.43 -7.81
C ALA A 101 -56.88 9.31 -7.76
N VAL A 102 -56.72 10.63 -7.88
CA VAL A 102 -57.83 11.59 -7.89
C VAL A 102 -58.31 11.91 -9.30
N LEU A 103 -57.42 11.88 -10.30
CA LEU A 103 -57.68 12.35 -11.67
C LEU A 103 -58.26 11.24 -12.58
N ASP A 104 -57.68 10.04 -12.53
CA ASP A 104 -58.11 8.88 -13.33
C ASP A 104 -57.84 7.56 -12.55
N PRO A 105 -58.85 7.05 -11.83
CA PRO A 105 -58.75 5.79 -11.09
C PRO A 105 -58.39 4.58 -11.96
N ARG A 106 -58.76 4.58 -13.26
CA ARG A 106 -58.41 3.47 -14.17
C ARG A 106 -56.94 3.51 -14.53
N GLN A 107 -56.40 4.69 -14.79
CA GLN A 107 -54.96 4.86 -15.04
C GLN A 107 -54.14 4.51 -13.80
N ARG A 108 -54.60 4.90 -12.60
CA ARG A 108 -53.99 4.48 -11.32
C ARG A 108 -53.90 2.96 -11.21
N GLU A 109 -55.01 2.24 -11.44
CA GLU A 109 -55.04 0.78 -11.36
C GLU A 109 -54.08 0.16 -12.38
N ARG A 110 -54.07 0.70 -13.62
CA ARG A 110 -53.19 0.23 -14.70
C ARG A 110 -51.72 0.34 -14.32
N ILE A 111 -51.27 1.51 -13.82
CA ILE A 111 -49.86 1.71 -13.43
C ILE A 111 -49.48 0.73 -12.31
N ASN A 112 -50.38 0.56 -11.34
CA ASN A 112 -50.16 -0.33 -10.21
C ASN A 112 -49.94 -1.78 -10.69
N GLU A 113 -50.90 -2.32 -11.45
CA GLU A 113 -50.88 -3.72 -11.90
C GLU A 113 -49.79 -4.01 -12.95
N GLN A 114 -49.55 -3.09 -13.89
CA GLN A 114 -48.62 -3.34 -14.99
C GLN A 114 -47.15 -3.23 -14.56
N TYR A 115 -46.83 -2.36 -13.59
CA TYR A 115 -45.44 -2.00 -13.30
C TYR A 115 -45.00 -2.17 -11.85
N LEU A 116 -45.91 -2.12 -10.87
CA LEU A 116 -45.52 -2.02 -9.45
C LEU A 116 -45.79 -3.28 -8.64
N ILE A 117 -46.85 -4.03 -8.97
CA ILE A 117 -47.28 -5.22 -8.21
C ILE A 117 -47.42 -6.48 -9.07
N ASN A 118 -47.45 -7.62 -8.41
CA ASN A 118 -47.92 -8.90 -8.91
C ASN A 118 -49.18 -9.28 -8.14
N LYS A 119 -50.35 -8.87 -8.66
CA LYS A 119 -51.64 -8.88 -7.95
C LYS A 119 -52.02 -10.21 -7.29
N PHE A 120 -51.65 -11.33 -7.90
CA PHE A 120 -52.03 -12.68 -7.45
C PHE A 120 -50.97 -13.35 -6.56
N GLN A 121 -49.85 -12.67 -6.28
CA GLN A 121 -48.79 -13.21 -5.44
C GLN A 121 -48.94 -12.73 -3.99
N GLU A 122 -48.64 -13.60 -3.03
CA GLU A 122 -48.69 -13.30 -1.60
C GLU A 122 -47.32 -12.89 -1.03
N GLY A 123 -47.35 -12.29 0.17
CA GLY A 123 -46.14 -11.92 0.91
C GLY A 123 -45.24 -10.96 0.13
N ASP A 124 -43.94 -11.29 0.06
CA ASP A 124 -42.95 -10.52 -0.71
C ASP A 124 -43.12 -10.68 -2.22
N GLY A 125 -43.78 -11.75 -2.70
CA GLY A 125 -44.06 -11.97 -4.12
C GLY A 125 -44.97 -10.90 -4.74
N PHE A 126 -45.76 -10.22 -3.90
CA PHE A 126 -46.64 -9.11 -4.26
C PHE A 126 -45.89 -7.96 -4.95
N PHE A 127 -44.63 -7.71 -4.61
CA PHE A 127 -43.88 -6.57 -5.15
C PHE A 127 -43.19 -6.93 -6.47
N ARG A 128 -43.31 -6.06 -7.49
CA ARG A 128 -42.59 -6.23 -8.76
C ARG A 128 -41.08 -6.13 -8.58
N LEU A 129 -40.66 -5.14 -7.80
CA LEU A 129 -39.30 -4.94 -7.34
C LEU A 129 -39.28 -5.16 -5.83
N LEU A 130 -38.40 -6.02 -5.35
CA LEU A 130 -38.20 -6.30 -3.93
C LEU A 130 -36.82 -5.74 -3.52
N PRO A 131 -36.77 -4.58 -2.83
CA PRO A 131 -35.50 -4.00 -2.39
C PRO A 131 -34.77 -4.80 -1.31
N THR A 132 -33.58 -4.30 -0.95
CA THR A 132 -32.84 -4.78 0.22
C THR A 132 -33.69 -4.65 1.47
N GLN A 133 -33.39 -5.44 2.49
CA GLN A 133 -34.14 -5.55 3.74
C GLN A 133 -34.18 -4.22 4.48
N ALA A 134 -33.12 -3.41 4.38
CA ALA A 134 -33.05 -2.08 4.97
C ALA A 134 -34.06 -1.11 4.33
N ASP A 135 -34.31 -1.24 3.02
CA ASP A 135 -35.19 -0.36 2.25
C ASP A 135 -36.61 -0.92 2.08
N ARG A 136 -36.80 -2.24 2.31
CA ARG A 136 -38.04 -2.97 2.01
C ARG A 136 -39.24 -2.42 2.78
N GLY A 137 -39.06 -2.04 4.04
CA GLY A 137 -40.14 -1.46 4.86
C GLY A 137 -40.69 -0.18 4.24
N ALA A 138 -39.83 0.82 4.05
CA ALA A 138 -40.18 2.10 3.45
C ALA A 138 -40.74 1.95 2.02
N TYR A 139 -40.14 1.07 1.21
CA TYR A 139 -40.64 0.80 -0.14
C TYR A 139 -42.02 0.15 -0.14
N ALA A 140 -42.25 -0.82 0.76
CA ALA A 140 -43.52 -1.51 0.89
C ALA A 140 -44.67 -0.58 1.31
N GLU A 141 -44.40 0.39 2.20
CA GLU A 141 -45.35 1.41 2.63
C GLU A 141 -45.88 2.22 1.44
N HIS A 142 -44.98 2.66 0.55
CA HIS A 142 -45.35 3.39 -0.66
C HIS A 142 -46.11 2.52 -1.68
N ILE A 143 -45.72 1.25 -1.87
CA ILE A 143 -46.39 0.40 -2.87
C ILE A 143 -47.80 -0.01 -2.40
N ARG A 144 -48.01 -0.30 -1.12
CA ARG A 144 -49.30 -0.81 -0.60
C ARG A 144 -50.37 0.25 -0.37
N ASP A 145 -50.15 1.48 -0.84
CA ASP A 145 -51.10 2.60 -0.71
C ASP A 145 -51.48 2.90 0.76
N THR A 146 -50.56 2.61 1.67
CA THR A 146 -50.68 3.00 3.08
C THR A 146 -50.01 4.36 3.25
N HIS A 147 -50.82 5.41 3.45
CA HIS A 147 -50.35 6.77 3.78
C HIS A 147 -49.74 6.85 5.19
N ALA A 148 -48.85 5.92 5.53
CA ALA A 148 -48.15 5.88 6.80
C ALA A 148 -46.65 6.01 6.52
N GLY A 149 -46.10 7.20 6.80
CA GLY A 149 -44.66 7.37 6.96
C GLY A 149 -44.07 8.59 6.28
N ASP A 150 -44.04 9.71 6.99
CA ASP A 150 -43.19 10.87 6.70
C ASP A 150 -41.70 10.55 7.03
N GLY A 151 -41.24 9.36 6.60
CA GLY A 151 -39.95 8.79 6.99
C GLY A 151 -38.79 9.60 6.46
N GLY A 152 -37.80 9.88 7.32
CA GLY A 152 -36.56 10.57 6.97
C GLY A 152 -35.54 9.71 6.19
N ASP A 153 -35.92 8.52 5.72
CA ASP A 153 -35.06 7.69 4.90
C ASP A 153 -35.00 8.17 3.43
N ARG A 154 -34.04 7.63 2.67
CA ARG A 154 -33.79 8.04 1.28
C ARG A 154 -34.87 7.56 0.30
N VAL A 155 -35.55 6.45 0.61
CA VAL A 155 -36.64 5.93 -0.24
C VAL A 155 -37.82 6.89 -0.19
N GLY A 156 -38.23 7.29 1.01
CA GLY A 156 -39.26 8.31 1.22
C GLY A 156 -38.86 9.67 0.66
N ALA A 157 -37.59 10.07 0.77
CA ALA A 157 -37.10 11.31 0.16
C ALA A 157 -37.26 11.31 -1.37
N ALA A 158 -36.89 10.21 -2.04
CA ALA A 158 -37.04 10.09 -3.49
C ALA A 158 -38.51 10.11 -3.93
N TYR A 159 -39.41 9.42 -3.21
CA TYR A 159 -40.85 9.50 -3.48
C TYR A 159 -41.37 10.95 -3.34
N ARG A 160 -41.04 11.63 -2.24
CA ARG A 160 -41.46 13.03 -2.01
C ARG A 160 -40.93 13.97 -3.08
N TYR A 161 -39.69 13.76 -3.52
CA TYR A 161 -39.09 14.53 -4.61
C TYR A 161 -39.96 14.45 -5.88
N PHE A 162 -40.30 13.24 -6.35
CA PHE A 162 -41.12 13.10 -7.56
C PHE A 162 -42.54 13.60 -7.38
N ARG A 163 -43.14 13.47 -6.19
CA ARG A 163 -44.45 14.08 -5.89
C ARG A 163 -44.41 15.61 -6.02
N GLN A 164 -43.38 16.25 -5.49
CA GLN A 164 -43.21 17.71 -5.61
C GLN A 164 -42.95 18.12 -7.07
N ALA A 165 -42.13 17.35 -7.79
CA ALA A 165 -41.79 17.61 -9.18
C ALA A 165 -43.02 17.51 -10.10
N LEU A 166 -43.91 16.53 -9.87
CA LEU A 166 -45.18 16.40 -10.58
C LEU A 166 -46.13 17.58 -10.34
N LEU A 167 -46.23 18.06 -9.09
CA LEU A 167 -47.03 19.25 -8.78
C LEU A 167 -46.47 20.51 -9.43
N ALA A 168 -45.14 20.61 -9.56
CA ALA A 168 -44.49 21.76 -10.18
C ALA A 168 -44.78 21.86 -11.68
N ILE A 169 -44.78 20.74 -12.42
CA ILE A 169 -45.07 20.75 -13.86
C ILE A 169 -46.55 21.03 -14.16
N GLU A 170 -47.49 20.59 -13.32
CA GLU A 170 -48.91 20.93 -13.49
C GLU A 170 -49.21 22.41 -13.22
N GLY A 171 -48.42 23.04 -12.36
CA GLY A 171 -48.50 24.48 -12.11
C GLY A 171 -47.83 25.35 -13.17
N ALA A 172 -47.05 24.76 -14.09
CA ALA A 172 -46.34 25.47 -15.13
C ALA A 172 -47.17 25.56 -16.42
N ALA A 173 -47.20 26.73 -17.06
CA ALA A 173 -47.99 26.95 -18.28
C ALA A 173 -47.51 26.09 -19.48
N ASP A 174 -46.20 25.82 -19.53
CA ASP A 174 -45.54 25.07 -20.62
C ASP A 174 -44.95 23.73 -20.12
N GLY A 175 -45.44 23.20 -18.99
CA GLY A 175 -44.96 21.92 -18.46
C GLY A 175 -45.52 20.71 -19.24
N PRO A 176 -44.76 19.59 -19.35
CA PRO A 176 -45.26 18.38 -20.00
C PRO A 176 -46.45 17.79 -19.23
N ALA A 177 -47.38 17.17 -19.96
CA ALA A 177 -48.50 16.49 -19.33
C ALA A 177 -48.01 15.27 -18.54
N VAL A 178 -48.62 14.97 -17.39
CA VAL A 178 -48.23 13.82 -16.56
C VAL A 178 -48.29 12.49 -17.33
N ALA A 179 -49.22 12.36 -18.30
CA ALA A 179 -49.27 11.20 -19.20
C ALA A 179 -48.04 11.08 -20.12
N GLN A 180 -47.44 12.19 -20.55
CA GLN A 180 -46.19 12.20 -21.32
C GLN A 180 -44.99 11.82 -20.43
N VAL A 181 -44.97 12.28 -19.18
CA VAL A 181 -43.96 11.89 -18.18
C VAL A 181 -44.02 10.39 -17.91
N GLU A 182 -45.22 9.81 -17.71
CA GLU A 182 -45.40 8.36 -17.58
C GLU A 182 -44.89 7.62 -18.82
N LYS A 183 -45.23 8.10 -20.02
CA LYS A 183 -44.80 7.51 -21.29
C LYS A 183 -43.28 7.62 -21.46
N ALA A 184 -42.66 8.71 -21.04
CA ALA A 184 -41.23 8.90 -21.06
C ALA A 184 -40.52 7.84 -20.21
N ILE A 185 -40.93 7.68 -18.94
CA ILE A 185 -40.38 6.66 -18.03
C ILE A 185 -40.56 5.24 -18.58
N THR A 186 -41.74 4.94 -19.10
CA THR A 186 -42.10 3.57 -19.50
C THR A 186 -41.50 3.16 -20.85
N THR A 187 -41.36 4.09 -21.80
CA THR A 187 -41.04 3.77 -23.21
C THR A 187 -39.90 4.56 -23.84
N ARG A 188 -39.51 5.73 -23.32
CA ARG A 188 -38.43 6.56 -23.90
C ARG A 188 -37.09 6.40 -23.20
N LEU A 189 -37.10 5.95 -21.94
CA LEU A 189 -35.88 5.56 -21.25
C LEU A 189 -35.47 4.14 -21.66
N THR A 190 -34.38 4.04 -22.43
CA THR A 190 -33.81 2.76 -22.87
C THR A 190 -32.76 2.28 -21.88
N LEU A 191 -32.75 0.97 -21.66
CA LEU A 191 -31.84 0.26 -20.76
C LEU A 191 -31.19 -0.88 -21.53
N VAL A 192 -29.93 -1.18 -21.23
CA VAL A 192 -29.30 -2.42 -21.70
C VAL A 192 -29.51 -3.49 -20.64
N GLN A 193 -30.36 -4.48 -20.92
CA GLN A 193 -30.54 -5.65 -20.05
C GLN A 193 -29.46 -6.68 -20.37
N VAL A 194 -28.69 -7.08 -19.36
CA VAL A 194 -27.72 -8.18 -19.45
C VAL A 194 -28.22 -9.32 -18.58
N VAL A 195 -28.56 -10.45 -19.19
CA VAL A 195 -29.04 -11.64 -18.49
C VAL A 195 -27.92 -12.68 -18.42
N ALA A 196 -27.56 -13.06 -17.19
CA ALA A 196 -26.70 -14.18 -16.91
C ALA A 196 -27.44 -15.50 -17.15
N GLU A 197 -26.77 -16.47 -17.75
CA GLU A 197 -27.28 -17.82 -17.94
C GLU A 197 -27.23 -18.61 -16.62
N ARG A 198 -27.93 -19.75 -16.53
CA ARG A 198 -27.98 -20.54 -15.28
C ARG A 198 -26.61 -21.04 -14.82
N ASP A 199 -25.70 -21.28 -15.78
CA ASP A 199 -24.34 -21.76 -15.52
C ASP A 199 -23.31 -20.62 -15.44
N ASP A 200 -23.75 -19.37 -15.69
CA ASP A 200 -22.88 -18.20 -15.55
C ASP A 200 -22.55 -17.98 -14.06
N ASN A 201 -21.27 -17.81 -13.75
CA ASN A 201 -20.85 -17.53 -12.39
C ASN A 201 -21.20 -16.08 -12.02
N VAL A 202 -22.35 -15.89 -11.35
CA VAL A 202 -22.85 -14.59 -10.91
C VAL A 202 -21.82 -13.84 -10.05
N HIS A 203 -20.97 -14.55 -9.30
CA HIS A 203 -19.90 -13.92 -8.51
C HIS A 203 -18.86 -13.25 -9.40
N ARG A 204 -18.42 -13.92 -10.48
CA ARG A 204 -17.46 -13.34 -11.43
C ARG A 204 -18.03 -12.15 -12.17
N ILE A 205 -19.33 -12.19 -12.49
CA ILE A 205 -20.04 -11.07 -13.11
C ILE A 205 -20.10 -9.88 -12.14
N PHE A 206 -20.43 -10.14 -10.87
CA PHE A 206 -20.43 -9.11 -9.84
C PHE A 206 -19.04 -8.51 -9.61
N GLU A 207 -17.99 -9.34 -9.53
CA GLU A 207 -16.59 -8.90 -9.37
C GLU A 207 -16.12 -8.05 -10.54
N SER A 208 -16.38 -8.48 -11.78
CA SER A 208 -15.94 -7.76 -12.98
C SER A 208 -16.62 -6.39 -13.11
N LEU A 209 -17.91 -6.31 -12.79
CA LEU A 209 -18.66 -5.05 -12.84
C LEU A 209 -18.21 -4.05 -11.77
N ASN A 210 -17.98 -4.51 -10.54
CA ASN A 210 -17.54 -3.63 -9.45
C ASN A 210 -16.10 -3.15 -9.57
N ASN A 211 -15.28 -3.78 -10.42
CA ASN A 211 -13.90 -3.36 -10.66
C ASN A 211 -13.79 -2.05 -11.47
N THR A 212 -14.90 -1.58 -12.07
CA THR A 212 -14.95 -0.38 -12.93
C THR A 212 -15.44 0.90 -12.22
N GLY A 213 -15.73 0.84 -10.90
CA GLY A 213 -16.32 1.93 -10.12
C GLY A 213 -15.67 2.19 -8.75
N LEU A 214 -16.43 2.79 -7.81
CA LEU A 214 -16.01 2.98 -6.41
C LEU A 214 -15.70 1.62 -5.76
N LYS A 215 -14.45 1.43 -5.33
CA LYS A 215 -13.99 0.16 -4.74
C LYS A 215 -14.76 -0.18 -3.47
N LEU A 216 -15.36 -1.37 -3.46
CA LEU A 216 -15.94 -1.99 -2.28
C LEU A 216 -14.84 -2.34 -1.26
N SER A 217 -15.16 -2.28 0.03
CA SER A 217 -14.24 -2.75 1.08
C SER A 217 -14.06 -4.26 1.02
N GLN A 218 -12.99 -4.80 1.62
CA GLN A 218 -12.81 -6.27 1.72
C GLN A 218 -13.96 -6.92 2.49
N ALA A 219 -14.47 -6.25 3.53
CA ALA A 219 -15.63 -6.70 4.29
C ALA A 219 -16.91 -6.74 3.44
N ASP A 220 -17.13 -5.75 2.57
CA ASP A 220 -18.27 -5.74 1.64
C ASP A 220 -18.13 -6.85 0.59
N LEU A 221 -16.96 -7.03 -0.01
CA LEU A 221 -16.71 -8.11 -0.96
C LEU A 221 -16.96 -9.49 -0.32
N LEU A 222 -16.44 -9.70 0.90
CA LEU A 222 -16.62 -10.97 1.58
C LEU A 222 -18.07 -11.19 2.02
N ARG A 223 -18.75 -10.17 2.57
CA ARG A 223 -20.20 -10.21 2.83
C ARG A 223 -20.94 -10.68 1.58
N ASN A 224 -20.63 -10.07 0.45
CA ASN A 224 -21.35 -10.32 -0.79
C ASN A 224 -21.16 -11.76 -1.24
N TYR A 225 -19.92 -12.21 -1.22
CA TYR A 225 -19.58 -13.60 -1.49
C TYR A 225 -20.31 -14.58 -0.56
N LEU A 226 -20.31 -14.35 0.76
CA LEU A 226 -20.98 -15.22 1.73
C LEU A 226 -22.48 -15.33 1.46
N PHE A 227 -23.19 -14.20 1.27
CA PHE A 227 -24.64 -14.22 1.06
C PHE A 227 -25.06 -14.72 -0.32
N MET A 228 -24.20 -14.59 -1.33
CA MET A 228 -24.42 -15.25 -2.62
C MET A 228 -24.37 -16.78 -2.50
N ARG A 229 -23.67 -17.33 -1.50
CA ARG A 229 -23.65 -18.77 -1.18
C ARG A 229 -24.70 -19.19 -0.17
N LEU A 230 -25.66 -18.32 0.16
CA LEU A 230 -26.82 -18.61 1.01
C LEU A 230 -28.14 -18.33 0.27
N PRO A 231 -28.40 -18.95 -0.90
CA PRO A 231 -29.58 -18.63 -1.70
C PRO A 231 -30.91 -18.95 -1.02
N THR A 232 -30.97 -19.93 -0.12
CA THR A 232 -32.22 -20.31 0.57
C THR A 232 -32.25 -19.85 2.03
N ARG A 233 -31.10 -19.80 2.71
CA ARG A 233 -31.00 -19.45 4.16
C ARG A 233 -30.56 -18.01 4.41
N GLY A 234 -30.18 -17.26 3.38
CA GLY A 234 -29.54 -15.95 3.51
C GLY A 234 -30.30 -14.95 4.38
N GLU A 235 -31.63 -14.88 4.27
CA GLU A 235 -32.45 -13.99 5.10
C GLU A 235 -32.36 -14.34 6.59
N GLN A 236 -32.56 -15.61 6.93
CA GLN A 236 -32.52 -16.07 8.31
C GLN A 236 -31.14 -15.83 8.93
N VAL A 237 -30.07 -16.15 8.20
CA VAL A 237 -28.68 -15.96 8.63
C VAL A 237 -28.35 -14.47 8.79
N TYR A 238 -28.86 -13.63 7.88
CA TYR A 238 -28.68 -12.19 7.96
C TYR A 238 -29.29 -11.62 9.25
N GLN A 239 -30.56 -11.92 9.51
CA GLN A 239 -31.28 -11.40 10.68
C GLN A 239 -30.70 -11.93 11.99
N ALA A 240 -30.38 -13.23 12.05
CA ALA A 240 -29.95 -13.87 13.28
C ALA A 240 -28.51 -13.52 13.69
N TYR A 241 -27.60 -13.33 12.72
CA TYR A 241 -26.16 -13.27 13.00
C TYR A 241 -25.46 -12.07 12.37
N TRP A 242 -25.70 -11.77 11.09
CA TRP A 242 -24.97 -10.71 10.39
C TRP A 242 -25.42 -9.30 10.76
N LEU A 243 -26.73 -9.05 10.86
CA LEU A 243 -27.24 -7.72 11.20
C LEU A 243 -26.82 -7.31 12.63
N PRO A 244 -26.89 -8.17 13.67
CA PRO A 244 -26.30 -7.88 14.97
C PRO A 244 -24.81 -7.57 14.90
N LEU A 245 -24.06 -8.34 14.12
CA LEU A 245 -22.63 -8.14 13.88
C LEU A 245 -22.37 -6.74 13.26
N GLN A 246 -23.05 -6.41 12.17
CA GLN A 246 -22.93 -5.15 11.43
C GLN A 246 -23.32 -3.93 12.28
N ARG A 247 -24.31 -4.07 13.18
CA ARG A 247 -24.68 -2.99 14.12
C ARG A 247 -23.67 -2.80 15.25
N SER A 248 -22.86 -3.82 15.53
CA SER A 248 -21.95 -3.83 16.67
C SER A 248 -20.52 -3.39 16.36
N LEU A 249 -20.12 -3.37 15.08
CA LEU A 249 -18.77 -3.09 14.61
C LEU A 249 -18.80 -2.16 13.39
N SER A 250 -17.79 -1.29 13.27
CA SER A 250 -17.57 -0.52 12.04
C SER A 250 -17.10 -1.43 10.88
N ASN A 251 -17.15 -0.95 9.65
CA ASN A 251 -16.66 -1.73 8.50
C ASN A 251 -15.17 -2.12 8.62
N GLU A 252 -14.33 -1.22 9.13
CA GLU A 252 -12.91 -1.51 9.38
C GLU A 252 -12.73 -2.60 10.45
N GLN A 253 -13.54 -2.54 11.51
CA GLN A 253 -13.55 -3.54 12.58
C GLN A 253 -14.05 -4.90 12.09
N LEU A 254 -15.04 -4.93 11.19
CA LEU A 254 -15.50 -6.16 10.53
C LEU A 254 -14.40 -6.78 9.67
N GLU A 255 -13.72 -5.97 8.87
CA GLU A 255 -12.58 -6.44 8.07
C GLU A 255 -11.46 -7.01 8.97
N GLN A 256 -11.15 -6.33 10.07
CA GLN A 256 -10.17 -6.81 11.04
C GLN A 256 -10.59 -8.14 11.68
N LEU A 257 -11.87 -8.30 12.04
CA LEU A 257 -12.40 -9.54 12.60
C LEU A 257 -12.30 -10.70 11.60
N MET A 258 -12.67 -10.48 10.35
CA MET A 258 -12.56 -11.49 9.28
C MET A 258 -11.09 -11.90 9.05
N TRP A 259 -10.18 -10.93 9.08
CA TRP A 259 -8.75 -11.22 9.02
C TRP A 259 -8.25 -12.03 10.22
N LEU A 260 -8.68 -11.69 11.44
CA LEU A 260 -8.32 -12.45 12.65
C LEU A 260 -8.80 -13.91 12.56
N GLN A 261 -10.00 -14.13 12.05
CA GLN A 261 -10.54 -15.48 11.84
C GLN A 261 -9.64 -16.30 10.89
N LEU A 262 -9.18 -15.72 9.78
CA LEU A 262 -8.24 -16.39 8.88
C LEU A 262 -6.91 -16.75 9.57
N VAL A 263 -6.34 -15.83 10.35
CA VAL A 263 -5.09 -16.09 11.09
C VAL A 263 -5.27 -17.27 12.05
N LEU A 264 -6.42 -17.34 12.73
CA LEU A 264 -6.73 -18.43 13.67
C LEU A 264 -6.98 -19.78 12.99
N HIS A 265 -7.20 -19.81 11.67
CA HIS A 265 -7.36 -21.01 10.86
C HIS A 265 -6.10 -21.36 10.04
N GLY A 266 -4.92 -20.93 10.47
CA GLY A 266 -3.64 -21.27 9.79
C GLY A 266 -3.27 -20.32 8.64
N GLY A 267 -3.92 -19.17 8.58
CA GLY A 267 -3.69 -18.12 7.58
C GLY A 267 -2.68 -17.06 8.01
N SER A 268 -1.72 -17.38 8.91
CA SER A 268 -0.80 -16.39 9.53
C SER A 268 -0.01 -15.51 8.56
N ARG A 269 0.17 -15.93 7.29
CA ARG A 269 0.85 -15.16 6.23
C ARG A 269 -0.08 -14.27 5.39
N THR A 270 -1.39 -14.29 5.66
CA THR A 270 -2.39 -13.57 4.86
C THR A 270 -2.37 -12.08 5.18
N ARG A 271 -2.22 -11.23 4.16
CA ARG A 271 -2.32 -9.78 4.32
C ARG A 271 -3.80 -9.37 4.39
N ARG A 272 -4.10 -8.26 5.08
CA ARG A 272 -5.48 -7.75 5.21
C ARG A 272 -6.16 -7.48 3.85
N GLN A 273 -5.41 -6.93 2.90
CA GLN A 273 -5.90 -6.68 1.54
C GLN A 273 -6.24 -7.95 0.74
N ASP A 274 -5.76 -9.12 1.18
CA ASP A 274 -5.95 -10.40 0.52
C ASP A 274 -7.00 -11.27 1.24
N VAL A 275 -7.71 -10.73 2.25
CA VAL A 275 -8.68 -11.45 3.09
C VAL A 275 -9.75 -12.10 2.24
N TYR A 276 -10.31 -11.37 1.27
CA TYR A 276 -11.32 -11.90 0.37
C TYR A 276 -10.83 -13.15 -0.38
N THR A 277 -9.71 -13.02 -1.09
CA THR A 277 -9.11 -14.10 -1.91
C THR A 277 -8.69 -15.29 -1.05
N ALA A 278 -8.13 -15.04 0.14
CA ALA A 278 -7.73 -16.09 1.07
C ALA A 278 -8.95 -16.86 1.60
N GLN A 279 -10.03 -16.15 1.93
CA GLN A 279 -11.27 -16.76 2.41
C GLN A 279 -11.98 -17.56 1.31
N GLN A 280 -12.00 -17.09 0.06
CA GLN A 280 -12.47 -17.87 -1.08
C GLN A 280 -11.71 -19.19 -1.22
N ARG A 281 -10.37 -19.16 -1.14
CA ARG A 281 -9.55 -20.38 -1.18
C ARG A 281 -9.81 -21.31 0.01
N HIS A 282 -10.11 -20.75 1.18
CA HIS A 282 -10.46 -21.53 2.37
C HIS A 282 -11.76 -22.31 2.14
N PHE A 283 -12.82 -21.64 1.66
CA PHE A 283 -14.11 -22.30 1.38
C PHE A 283 -14.03 -23.32 0.24
N ALA A 284 -13.27 -23.02 -0.82
CA ALA A 284 -13.02 -23.98 -1.90
C ALA A 284 -12.34 -25.29 -1.43
N ARG A 285 -11.74 -25.30 -0.23
CA ARG A 285 -11.06 -26.47 0.36
C ARG A 285 -11.85 -27.15 1.49
N HIS A 286 -12.66 -26.41 2.24
CA HIS A 286 -13.21 -26.87 3.53
C HIS A 286 -14.74 -26.90 3.62
N GLY A 287 -15.48 -26.48 2.59
CA GLY A 287 -16.93 -26.57 2.59
C GLY A 287 -17.60 -25.56 1.66
N GLU A 288 -18.58 -26.05 0.90
CA GLU A 288 -19.30 -25.25 -0.10
C GLU A 288 -20.81 -25.20 0.10
N THR A 289 -21.33 -25.83 1.15
CA THR A 289 -22.77 -25.90 1.39
C THR A 289 -23.28 -24.66 2.12
N GLU A 290 -24.59 -24.38 2.04
CA GLU A 290 -25.20 -23.30 2.83
C GLU A 290 -25.00 -23.47 4.34
N ALA A 291 -24.91 -24.72 4.82
CA ALA A 291 -24.65 -25.01 6.22
C ALA A 291 -23.24 -24.56 6.65
N ASP A 292 -22.22 -24.84 5.83
CA ASP A 292 -20.83 -24.45 6.10
C ASP A 292 -20.69 -22.91 6.15
N ILE A 293 -21.37 -22.21 5.23
CA ILE A 293 -21.35 -20.75 5.18
C ILE A 293 -22.10 -20.14 6.37
N GLU A 294 -23.25 -20.71 6.76
CA GLU A 294 -23.96 -20.28 7.97
C GLU A 294 -23.11 -20.51 9.23
N ASP A 295 -22.46 -21.66 9.37
CA ASP A 295 -21.62 -21.96 10.53
C ASP A 295 -20.43 -21.00 10.61
N TYR A 296 -19.84 -20.62 9.47
CA TYR A 296 -18.82 -19.57 9.42
C TYR A 296 -19.34 -18.21 9.91
N ILE A 297 -20.52 -17.76 9.45
CA ILE A 297 -21.11 -16.48 9.88
C ILE A 297 -21.48 -16.52 11.37
N ARG A 298 -22.00 -17.66 11.85
CA ARG A 298 -22.33 -17.86 13.26
C ARG A 298 -21.07 -17.74 14.13
N GLU A 299 -19.97 -18.33 13.68
CA GLU A 299 -18.67 -18.26 14.34
C GLU A 299 -18.10 -16.83 14.34
N LEU A 300 -18.22 -16.12 13.21
CA LEU A 300 -17.84 -14.71 13.09
C LEU A 300 -18.64 -13.84 14.09
N HIS A 301 -19.95 -14.05 14.18
CA HIS A 301 -20.81 -13.36 15.14
C HIS A 301 -20.47 -13.70 16.60
N ARG A 302 -20.11 -14.96 16.90
CA ARG A 302 -19.60 -15.35 18.23
C ARG A 302 -18.32 -14.59 18.57
N ARG A 303 -17.31 -14.64 17.70
CA ARG A 303 -15.99 -14.00 17.91
C ARG A 303 -16.06 -12.48 17.95
N ALA A 304 -17.06 -11.86 17.32
CA ALA A 304 -17.28 -10.43 17.46
C ALA A 304 -17.46 -9.98 18.91
N LYS A 305 -18.05 -10.82 19.77
CA LYS A 305 -18.16 -10.53 21.21
C LYS A 305 -16.80 -10.45 21.89
N HIS A 306 -15.88 -11.36 21.54
CA HIS A 306 -14.51 -11.37 22.06
C HIS A 306 -13.70 -10.22 21.49
N PHE A 307 -13.81 -9.95 20.20
CA PHE A 307 -13.17 -8.81 19.57
C PHE A 307 -13.56 -7.49 20.23
N ARG A 308 -14.84 -7.31 20.54
CA ARG A 308 -15.33 -6.15 21.28
C ARG A 308 -14.72 -6.03 22.67
N ARG A 309 -14.44 -7.13 23.38
CA ARG A 309 -13.74 -7.09 24.67
C ARG A 309 -12.26 -6.70 24.50
N ILE A 310 -11.66 -6.96 23.34
CA ILE A 310 -10.28 -6.57 23.05
C ILE A 310 -10.20 -5.07 22.75
N ILE A 311 -11.09 -4.54 21.90
CA ILE A 311 -11.08 -3.13 21.48
C ILE A 311 -11.85 -2.19 22.43
N ASP A 312 -12.68 -2.75 23.31
CA ASP A 312 -13.41 -2.05 24.37
C ASP A 312 -13.35 -2.91 25.64
N PRO A 313 -12.20 -2.87 26.35
CA PRO A 313 -11.95 -3.71 27.52
C PRO A 313 -12.98 -3.59 28.65
N ASP A 314 -13.72 -2.49 28.74
CA ASP A 314 -14.75 -2.30 29.78
C ASP A 314 -15.90 -3.31 29.68
N ARG A 315 -16.03 -3.99 28.54
CA ARG A 315 -16.97 -5.08 28.32
C ARG A 315 -16.54 -6.42 28.93
N GLU A 316 -15.30 -6.56 29.35
CA GLU A 316 -14.80 -7.79 29.95
C GLU A 316 -15.36 -7.93 31.38
N PRO A 317 -16.19 -8.95 31.70
CA PRO A 317 -16.79 -9.07 33.03
C PRO A 317 -15.78 -9.35 34.14
N ASP A 318 -14.71 -10.09 33.86
CA ASP A 318 -13.68 -10.37 34.87
C ASP A 318 -12.80 -9.13 35.10
N LEU A 319 -12.78 -8.63 36.34
CA LEU A 319 -12.11 -7.37 36.67
C LEU A 319 -10.60 -7.43 36.46
N GLU A 320 -9.96 -8.56 36.73
CA GLU A 320 -8.51 -8.70 36.58
C GLU A 320 -8.13 -8.83 35.10
N ALA A 321 -8.82 -9.67 34.33
CA ALA A 321 -8.63 -9.75 32.88
C ALA A 321 -8.90 -8.40 32.20
N ARG A 322 -9.95 -7.68 32.63
CA ARG A 322 -10.25 -6.31 32.18
C ARG A 322 -9.07 -5.37 32.40
N ARG A 323 -8.43 -5.39 33.59
CA ARG A 323 -7.28 -4.54 33.89
C ARG A 323 -6.12 -4.80 32.93
N TYR A 324 -5.81 -6.06 32.64
CA TYR A 324 -4.76 -6.40 31.67
C TYR A 324 -5.13 -6.02 30.24
N LEU A 325 -6.37 -6.28 29.80
CA LEU A 325 -6.83 -5.88 28.47
C LEU A 325 -6.78 -4.36 28.27
N ARG A 326 -7.19 -3.57 29.27
CA ARG A 326 -7.04 -2.10 29.26
C ARG A 326 -5.59 -1.68 29.07
N ARG A 327 -4.64 -2.31 29.78
CA ARG A 327 -3.22 -1.99 29.65
C ARG A 327 -2.69 -2.32 28.26
N ILE A 328 -3.08 -3.46 27.69
CA ILE A 328 -2.66 -3.87 26.34
C ILE A 328 -3.26 -2.95 25.26
N ASP A 329 -4.51 -2.54 25.43
CA ASP A 329 -5.19 -1.57 24.56
C ASP A 329 -4.51 -0.19 24.63
N GLN A 330 -4.27 0.34 25.84
CA GLN A 330 -3.54 1.60 26.05
C GLN A 330 -2.10 1.55 25.52
N TRP A 331 -1.46 0.38 25.56
CA TRP A 331 -0.15 0.14 24.93
C TRP A 331 -0.20 0.22 23.40
N GLN A 332 -1.40 0.15 22.81
CA GLN A 332 -1.69 0.11 21.37
C GLN A 332 -1.09 -1.13 20.68
N ALA A 333 -1.15 -2.28 21.35
CA ALA A 333 -0.55 -3.52 20.87
C ALA A 333 -1.48 -4.32 19.94
N ALA A 334 -1.98 -3.71 18.86
CA ALA A 334 -2.91 -4.35 17.91
C ALA A 334 -2.36 -5.66 17.29
N THR A 335 -1.04 -5.82 17.30
CA THR A 335 -0.32 -7.02 16.86
C THR A 335 -0.66 -8.26 17.71
N THR A 336 -1.11 -8.07 18.95
CA THR A 336 -1.46 -9.14 19.90
C THR A 336 -2.86 -9.72 19.70
N TYR A 337 -3.71 -9.06 18.89
CA TYR A 337 -5.12 -9.43 18.74
C TYR A 337 -5.37 -10.90 18.34
N PRO A 338 -4.57 -11.54 17.46
CA PRO A 338 -4.75 -12.97 17.18
C PRO A 338 -4.65 -13.82 18.45
N VAL A 339 -3.65 -13.57 19.29
CA VAL A 339 -3.45 -14.33 20.53
C VAL A 339 -4.53 -13.98 21.55
N LEU A 340 -4.89 -12.70 21.70
CA LEU A 340 -5.99 -12.31 22.59
C LEU A 340 -7.32 -12.99 22.20
N MET A 341 -7.62 -13.06 20.90
CA MET A 341 -8.82 -13.73 20.40
C MET A 341 -8.79 -15.22 20.74
N MET A 342 -7.67 -15.88 20.47
CA MET A 342 -7.46 -17.29 20.81
C MET A 342 -7.63 -17.57 22.31
N LEU A 343 -7.07 -16.74 23.18
CA LEU A 343 -7.21 -16.88 24.64
C LEU A 343 -8.67 -16.76 25.08
N LEU A 344 -9.41 -15.78 24.53
CA LEU A 344 -10.83 -15.61 24.83
C LEU A 344 -11.70 -16.74 24.28
N ASP A 345 -11.37 -17.29 23.11
CA ASP A 345 -12.02 -18.48 22.54
C ASP A 345 -11.83 -19.71 23.44
N ARG A 346 -10.61 -19.94 23.93
CA ARG A 346 -10.30 -21.06 24.84
C ARG A 346 -11.01 -20.91 26.18
N ARG A 347 -11.12 -19.69 26.70
CA ARG A 347 -11.89 -19.41 27.93
C ARG A 347 -13.37 -19.71 27.73
N GLU A 348 -13.97 -19.26 26.61
CA GLU A 348 -15.38 -19.53 26.33
C GLU A 348 -15.65 -21.03 26.13
N ALA A 349 -14.72 -21.76 25.51
CA ALA A 349 -14.79 -23.21 25.37
C ALA A 349 -14.62 -23.99 26.70
N GLY A 350 -14.33 -23.32 27.81
CA GLY A 350 -14.10 -23.94 29.11
C GLY A 350 -12.77 -24.69 29.23
N VAL A 351 -11.87 -24.53 28.25
CA VAL A 351 -10.53 -25.15 28.23
C VAL A 351 -9.52 -24.30 29.02
N MET A 352 -9.84 -23.04 29.28
CA MET A 352 -9.01 -22.10 30.03
C MET A 352 -9.80 -21.46 31.18
N SER A 353 -9.23 -21.51 32.38
CA SER A 353 -9.78 -20.82 33.56
C SER A 353 -9.54 -19.30 33.51
N PRO A 354 -10.34 -18.49 34.24
CA PRO A 354 -10.08 -17.05 34.36
C PRO A 354 -8.68 -16.72 34.89
N ALA A 355 -8.17 -17.51 35.84
CA ALA A 355 -6.83 -17.33 36.39
C ALA A 355 -5.73 -17.59 35.34
N GLU A 356 -5.90 -18.62 34.50
CA GLU A 356 -4.97 -18.88 33.39
C GLU A 356 -4.99 -17.77 32.34
N LEU A 357 -6.17 -17.22 32.03
CA LEU A 357 -6.27 -16.06 31.14
C LEU A 357 -5.47 -14.88 31.69
N VAL A 358 -5.63 -14.55 32.98
CA VAL A 358 -4.89 -13.46 33.63
C VAL A 358 -3.38 -13.71 33.59
N ARG A 359 -2.92 -14.94 33.84
CA ARG A 359 -1.49 -15.29 33.70
C ARG A 359 -1.00 -15.08 32.27
N ALA A 360 -1.73 -15.58 31.27
CA ALA A 360 -1.37 -15.43 29.86
C ALA A 360 -1.29 -13.96 29.44
N LEU A 361 -2.27 -13.13 29.84
CA LEU A 361 -2.25 -11.69 29.60
C LEU A 361 -1.06 -11.00 30.28
N SER A 362 -0.69 -11.43 31.49
CA SER A 362 0.49 -10.91 32.20
C SER A 362 1.80 -11.20 31.47
N TYR A 363 1.91 -12.35 30.80
CA TYR A 363 3.07 -12.70 29.97
C TYR A 363 3.16 -11.82 28.73
N ILE A 364 2.04 -11.54 28.07
CA ILE A 364 1.99 -10.62 26.92
C ILE A 364 2.42 -9.20 27.35
N GLU A 365 1.86 -8.70 28.45
CA GLU A 365 2.24 -7.38 29.01
C GLU A 365 3.74 -7.34 29.33
N SER A 366 4.24 -8.31 30.10
CA SER A 366 5.66 -8.37 30.47
C SER A 366 6.58 -8.45 29.25
N PHE A 367 6.24 -9.28 28.28
CA PHE A 367 7.01 -9.43 27.05
C PHE A 367 7.14 -8.09 26.31
N LEU A 368 6.07 -7.30 26.22
CA LEU A 368 6.08 -5.99 25.56
C LEU A 368 6.83 -4.93 26.38
N VAL A 369 6.57 -4.85 27.69
CA VAL A 369 7.15 -3.84 28.57
C VAL A 369 8.65 -4.04 28.74
N ARG A 370 9.09 -5.26 29.08
CA ARG A 370 10.52 -5.58 29.24
C ARG A 370 11.28 -5.35 27.94
N ARG A 371 10.68 -5.67 26.79
CA ARG A 371 11.27 -5.43 25.47
C ARG A 371 11.52 -3.94 25.23
N MET A 372 10.56 -3.07 25.57
CA MET A 372 10.73 -1.61 25.47
C MET A 372 11.83 -1.09 26.41
N ILE A 373 11.75 -1.41 27.70
CA ILE A 373 12.72 -0.93 28.70
C ILE A 373 14.14 -1.39 28.35
N CYS A 374 14.30 -2.60 27.85
CA CYS A 374 15.61 -3.14 27.47
C CYS A 374 16.09 -2.74 26.06
N HIS A 375 15.36 -1.86 25.35
CA HIS A 375 15.68 -1.39 23.98
C HIS A 375 15.79 -2.53 22.97
N ARG A 376 14.91 -3.54 23.10
CA ARG A 376 14.85 -4.66 22.16
C ARG A 376 14.00 -4.25 20.95
N PRO A 377 14.45 -4.53 19.70
CA PRO A 377 13.72 -4.13 18.50
C PRO A 377 12.28 -4.67 18.49
N THR A 378 11.34 -3.92 17.92
CA THR A 378 9.93 -4.33 17.76
C THR A 378 9.64 -4.99 16.42
N GLN A 379 10.65 -5.07 15.54
CA GLN A 379 10.54 -5.74 14.24
C GLN A 379 10.18 -7.21 14.42
N GLY A 380 9.25 -7.70 13.61
CA GLY A 380 8.80 -9.09 13.65
C GLY A 380 7.79 -9.43 14.75
N LEU A 381 7.39 -8.49 15.63
CA LEU A 381 6.34 -8.75 16.64
C LEU A 381 5.02 -9.22 16.02
N ASN A 382 4.62 -8.63 14.88
CA ASN A 382 3.45 -9.10 14.12
C ASN A 382 3.55 -10.58 13.79
N ARG A 383 4.69 -11.02 13.25
CA ARG A 383 4.93 -12.42 12.90
C ARG A 383 4.89 -13.31 14.15
N VAL A 384 5.50 -12.88 15.25
CA VAL A 384 5.48 -13.64 16.53
C VAL A 384 4.04 -13.91 16.97
N PHE A 385 3.19 -12.88 17.05
CA PHE A 385 1.83 -13.03 17.53
C PHE A 385 0.86 -13.65 16.50
N GLN A 386 1.14 -13.52 15.20
CA GLN A 386 0.33 -14.14 14.14
C GLN A 386 0.59 -15.64 13.99
N GLU A 387 1.82 -16.11 14.22
CA GLU A 387 2.17 -17.52 14.11
C GLU A 387 1.87 -18.32 15.39
N LEU A 388 1.69 -17.63 16.54
CA LEU A 388 1.42 -18.27 17.82
C LEU A 388 0.24 -19.25 17.77
N PRO A 389 -0.92 -18.92 17.17
CA PRO A 389 -2.03 -19.87 17.05
C PRO A 389 -1.70 -21.20 16.35
N GLU A 390 -0.69 -21.23 15.48
CA GLU A 390 -0.24 -22.44 14.76
C GLU A 390 0.84 -23.23 15.52
N GLN A 391 1.52 -22.60 16.48
CA GLN A 391 2.73 -23.13 17.14
C GLN A 391 2.48 -23.73 18.51
N LEU A 392 1.27 -23.60 19.05
CA LEU A 392 0.99 -24.02 20.41
C LEU A 392 0.74 -25.54 20.45
N PRO A 393 1.50 -26.30 21.26
CA PRO A 393 1.26 -27.72 21.50
C PRO A 393 -0.14 -27.95 22.11
N GLU A 394 -0.60 -29.20 22.20
CA GLU A 394 -1.90 -29.54 22.82
C GLU A 394 -1.76 -30.22 24.20
N ASP A 395 -0.55 -30.30 24.74
CA ASP A 395 -0.20 -31.15 25.90
C ASP A 395 -0.03 -30.40 27.23
N MET A 396 -0.17 -29.07 27.25
CA MET A 396 0.03 -28.24 28.43
C MET A 396 -1.13 -27.27 28.69
N SER A 397 -1.05 -26.51 29.78
CA SER A 397 -1.97 -25.37 29.94
C SER A 397 -1.58 -24.29 28.95
N MET A 398 -2.58 -23.69 28.31
CA MET A 398 -2.38 -22.65 27.29
C MET A 398 -1.55 -21.45 27.76
N ALA A 399 -1.62 -21.11 29.06
CA ALA A 399 -0.80 -20.06 29.64
C ALA A 399 0.68 -20.47 29.69
N ASP A 400 0.98 -21.73 30.00
CA ASP A 400 2.33 -22.26 30.06
C ASP A 400 2.92 -22.45 28.66
N GLU A 401 2.11 -22.84 27.67
CA GLU A 401 2.53 -22.92 26.27
C GLU A 401 2.92 -21.55 25.74
N LEU A 402 2.08 -20.54 25.96
CA LEU A 402 2.38 -19.15 25.61
C LEU A 402 3.68 -18.69 26.29
N TYR A 403 3.84 -19.03 27.57
CA TYR A 403 5.04 -18.70 28.34
C TYR A 403 6.29 -19.33 27.73
N GLN A 404 6.22 -20.61 27.35
CA GLN A 404 7.32 -21.34 26.72
C GLN A 404 7.68 -20.77 25.35
N VAL A 405 6.70 -20.53 24.47
CA VAL A 405 6.95 -20.01 23.13
C VAL A 405 7.54 -18.60 23.18
N LEU A 406 7.02 -17.71 24.04
CA LEU A 406 7.57 -16.37 24.21
C LEU A 406 8.96 -16.38 24.87
N SER A 407 9.26 -17.38 25.70
CA SER A 407 10.57 -17.52 26.37
C SER A 407 11.68 -18.00 25.44
N ALA A 408 11.35 -18.55 24.26
CA ALA A 408 12.32 -19.12 23.32
C ALA A 408 13.46 -18.13 22.97
N PRO A 409 14.71 -18.60 22.76
CA PRO A 409 15.88 -17.73 22.63
C PRO A 409 15.75 -16.63 21.56
N ARG A 410 15.16 -16.97 20.40
CA ARG A 410 14.97 -16.06 19.27
C ARG A 410 13.86 -15.02 19.49
N ARG A 411 13.11 -15.10 20.59
CA ARG A 411 12.04 -14.15 20.94
C ARG A 411 12.51 -13.02 21.86
N TYR A 412 13.75 -13.05 22.36
CA TYR A 412 14.39 -11.92 23.07
C TYR A 412 13.57 -11.31 24.24
N TRP A 413 12.84 -12.12 25.02
CA TRP A 413 12.10 -11.63 26.20
C TRP A 413 13.03 -11.32 27.38
N SER A 414 13.36 -10.06 27.65
CA SER A 414 14.45 -9.74 28.59
C SER A 414 14.37 -10.34 30.01
N THR A 415 15.53 -10.76 30.52
CA THR A 415 15.70 -11.36 31.86
C THR A 415 15.67 -10.28 32.95
N ASP A 416 15.62 -10.71 34.21
CA ASP A 416 15.66 -9.79 35.36
C ASP A 416 16.95 -8.97 35.43
N THR A 417 18.08 -9.61 35.13
CA THR A 417 19.39 -8.95 35.07
C THR A 417 19.39 -7.87 34.00
N GLU A 418 18.96 -8.19 32.78
CA GLU A 418 18.90 -7.22 31.67
C GLU A 418 17.94 -6.06 31.97
N LEU A 419 16.82 -6.34 32.63
CA LEU A 419 15.83 -5.33 33.01
C LEU A 419 16.42 -4.38 34.06
N ARG A 420 17.09 -4.91 35.08
CA ARG A 420 17.76 -4.11 36.12
C ARG A 420 18.86 -3.22 35.53
N GLU A 421 19.72 -3.79 34.69
CA GLU A 421 20.77 -3.04 34.00
C GLU A 421 20.19 -1.93 33.10
N ALA A 422 19.11 -2.24 32.37
CA ALA A 422 18.45 -1.27 31.50
C ALA A 422 17.83 -0.10 32.29
N ILE A 423 17.15 -0.38 33.39
CA ILE A 423 16.54 0.65 34.25
C ILE A 423 17.59 1.60 34.84
N ALA A 424 18.75 1.07 35.21
CA ALA A 424 19.83 1.83 35.81
C ALA A 424 20.60 2.70 34.80
N ALA A 425 20.83 2.21 33.59
CA ALA A 425 21.82 2.81 32.69
C ALA A 425 21.28 3.30 31.34
N LYS A 426 20.09 2.86 30.90
CA LYS A 426 19.59 3.21 29.56
C LYS A 426 18.64 4.42 29.58
N PRO A 427 18.66 5.27 28.53
CA PRO A 427 17.78 6.41 28.44
C PRO A 427 16.33 5.99 28.10
N PHE A 428 15.55 5.71 29.14
CA PHE A 428 14.14 5.32 29.04
C PHE A 428 13.27 6.42 28.39
N TYR A 429 13.57 7.70 28.64
CA TYR A 429 12.77 8.81 28.13
C TYR A 429 12.63 8.80 26.60
N TRP A 430 13.61 8.27 25.87
CA TRP A 430 13.59 8.25 24.40
C TRP A 430 13.00 6.98 23.78
N GLN A 431 12.61 6.00 24.60
CA GLN A 431 12.10 4.73 24.09
C GLN A 431 10.59 4.69 23.99
N GLY A 432 10.12 4.03 22.93
CA GLY A 432 8.70 3.78 22.67
C GLY A 432 7.87 5.05 22.50
N LYS A 433 6.54 4.87 22.49
CA LYS A 433 5.58 5.98 22.36
C LYS A 433 5.41 6.71 23.71
N PRO A 434 5.03 8.00 23.71
CA PRO A 434 4.72 8.75 24.94
C PRO A 434 3.77 8.02 25.89
N GLU A 435 2.70 7.43 25.36
CA GLU A 435 1.72 6.68 26.17
C GLU A 435 2.29 5.43 26.82
N GLN A 436 3.21 4.74 26.15
CA GLN A 436 3.88 3.56 26.71
C GLN A 436 4.79 3.94 27.88
N ARG A 437 5.54 5.05 27.75
CA ARG A 437 6.37 5.58 28.84
C ARG A 437 5.52 5.96 30.06
N ARG A 438 4.40 6.64 29.81
CA ARG A 438 3.43 7.02 30.85
C ARG A 438 2.85 5.79 31.55
N LEU A 439 2.46 4.77 30.79
CA LEU A 439 1.88 3.54 31.31
C LEU A 439 2.86 2.75 32.19
N VAL A 440 4.16 2.69 31.84
CA VAL A 440 5.19 2.08 32.69
C VAL A 440 5.32 2.81 34.03
N LEU A 441 5.41 4.14 34.02
CA LEU A 441 5.50 4.95 35.24
C LEU A 441 4.23 4.84 36.08
N GLN A 442 3.06 4.86 35.45
CA GLN A 442 1.77 4.62 36.11
C GLN A 442 1.75 3.24 36.77
N ARG A 443 2.22 2.19 36.08
CA ARG A 443 2.20 0.84 36.63
C ARG A 443 3.14 0.67 37.82
N LEU A 444 4.28 1.36 37.82
CA LEU A 444 5.20 1.43 38.95
C LEU A 444 4.55 2.18 40.13
N GLU A 445 3.88 3.31 39.88
CA GLU A 445 3.14 4.05 40.90
C GLU A 445 1.99 3.22 41.50
N GLU A 446 1.21 2.54 40.67
CA GLU A 446 0.14 1.63 41.13
C GLU A 446 0.66 0.48 42.01
N SER A 447 1.95 0.12 41.91
CA SER A 447 2.56 -0.96 42.69
C SER A 447 2.79 -0.63 44.17
N TYR A 448 2.67 0.65 44.55
CA TYR A 448 2.72 1.06 45.97
C TYR A 448 1.42 0.82 46.72
N GLU A 449 0.33 0.43 46.03
CA GLU A 449 -0.97 0.06 46.62
C GLU A 449 -1.51 1.11 47.60
N HIS A 450 -1.45 2.39 47.22
CA HIS A 450 -1.88 3.48 48.08
C HIS A 450 -3.39 3.37 48.41
N PRO A 451 -3.81 3.58 49.68
CA PRO A 451 -5.22 3.50 50.08
C PRO A 451 -6.15 4.46 49.31
N GLU A 452 -5.61 5.60 48.90
CA GLU A 452 -6.27 6.59 48.05
C GLU A 452 -5.55 6.62 46.69
N PRO A 453 -5.94 5.76 45.73
CA PRO A 453 -5.27 5.69 44.44
C PRO A 453 -5.58 6.91 43.58
N VAL A 454 -4.60 7.34 42.77
CA VAL A 454 -4.77 8.43 41.82
C VAL A 454 -5.62 7.96 40.63
N ASP A 455 -6.59 8.78 40.23
CA ASP A 455 -7.36 8.56 39.00
C ASP A 455 -6.58 9.04 37.77
N PHE A 456 -5.79 8.13 37.19
CA PHE A 456 -4.98 8.39 36.00
C PHE A 456 -5.79 8.70 34.74
N ALA A 457 -7.09 8.37 34.70
CA ALA A 457 -7.93 8.67 33.54
C ALA A 457 -8.25 10.17 33.46
N ASN A 458 -8.42 10.82 34.61
CA ASN A 458 -8.75 12.25 34.71
C ASN A 458 -7.54 13.14 35.06
N ALA A 459 -6.49 12.56 35.66
CA ALA A 459 -5.29 13.30 36.02
C ALA A 459 -4.47 13.67 34.77
N LYS A 460 -4.29 14.98 34.55
CA LYS A 460 -3.43 15.52 33.49
C LYS A 460 -1.95 15.44 33.89
N LEU A 461 -1.42 14.23 33.99
CA LEU A 461 -0.03 13.99 34.36
C LEU A 461 0.88 13.99 33.12
N THR A 462 2.07 14.56 33.30
CA THR A 462 3.16 14.56 32.33
C THR A 462 4.41 13.94 32.95
N ILE A 463 5.35 13.52 32.12
CA ILE A 463 6.64 12.98 32.60
C ILE A 463 7.54 14.16 32.97
N GLU A 464 8.10 14.14 34.17
CA GLU A 464 9.05 15.11 34.70
C GLU A 464 10.45 14.52 34.83
N HIS A 465 11.45 15.34 34.52
CA HIS A 465 12.85 15.10 34.82
C HIS A 465 13.20 15.80 36.14
N VAL A 466 13.40 15.04 37.22
CA VAL A 466 13.71 15.63 38.53
C VAL A 466 15.02 16.41 38.45
N LEU A 467 16.11 15.75 38.04
CA LEU A 467 17.29 16.40 37.46
C LEU A 467 16.91 16.90 36.06
N PRO A 468 16.86 18.23 35.81
CA PRO A 468 16.33 18.78 34.58
C PRO A 468 17.21 18.51 33.34
N GLN A 469 16.59 18.54 32.16
CA GLN A 469 17.30 18.40 30.87
C GLN A 469 18.29 19.54 30.60
N GLN A 470 18.01 20.73 31.12
CA GLN A 470 18.93 21.87 31.11
C GLN A 470 19.29 22.21 32.56
N PRO A 471 20.38 21.62 33.10
CA PRO A 471 20.79 21.84 34.49
C PRO A 471 21.32 23.26 34.67
N GLY A 472 20.90 23.91 35.76
CA GLY A 472 21.53 25.15 36.24
C GLY A 472 22.85 24.89 36.97
N ALA A 473 23.54 25.96 37.37
CA ALA A 473 24.84 25.88 38.03
C ALA A 473 24.85 24.97 39.27
N GLU A 474 23.83 25.07 40.14
CA GLU A 474 23.73 24.27 41.37
C GLU A 474 23.63 22.76 41.10
N TRP A 475 22.96 22.37 40.01
CA TRP A 475 22.90 20.98 39.57
C TRP A 475 24.26 20.50 39.07
N LEU A 476 24.96 21.32 38.27
CA LEU A 476 26.30 21.00 37.77
C LEU A 476 27.33 20.91 38.89
N GLU A 477 27.25 21.76 39.92
CA GLU A 477 28.11 21.67 41.11
C GLU A 477 27.89 20.36 41.88
N THR A 478 26.63 19.95 42.04
CA THR A 478 26.29 18.67 42.69
C THR A 478 26.83 17.49 41.89
N LEU A 479 26.69 17.51 40.56
CA LEU A 479 27.19 16.45 39.68
C LEU A 479 28.73 16.44 39.60
N ALA A 480 29.38 17.60 39.60
CA ALA A 480 30.83 17.68 39.63
C ALA A 480 31.45 17.03 40.88
N ALA A 481 30.74 17.08 42.01
CA ALA A 481 31.16 16.41 43.24
C ALA A 481 31.00 14.87 43.19
N GLU A 482 30.21 14.36 42.25
CA GLU A 482 29.92 12.93 42.09
C GLU A 482 30.55 12.31 40.82
N ALA A 483 31.14 13.13 39.96
CA ALA A 483 31.80 12.70 38.74
C ALA A 483 33.05 11.86 39.06
N GLY A 484 33.26 10.79 38.30
CA GLY A 484 34.45 9.95 38.46
C GLY A 484 35.74 10.62 37.98
N ASP A 485 36.89 10.03 38.28
CA ASP A 485 38.19 10.51 37.81
C ASP A 485 38.20 10.62 36.27
N GLY A 486 38.28 11.85 35.75
CA GLY A 486 38.30 12.13 34.30
C GLY A 486 36.93 12.24 33.62
N GLU A 487 35.82 12.18 34.36
CA GLU A 487 34.45 12.44 33.87
C GLU A 487 34.06 13.89 34.20
N THR A 488 33.43 14.62 33.27
CA THR A 488 32.88 15.95 33.55
C THR A 488 31.46 15.86 34.15
N ALA A 489 30.99 16.94 34.78
CA ALA A 489 29.61 17.01 35.29
C ALA A 489 28.57 16.87 34.16
N GLU A 490 28.91 17.38 32.99
CA GLU A 490 28.12 17.29 31.76
C GLU A 490 28.05 15.85 31.22
N ASP A 491 29.17 15.10 31.23
CA ASP A 491 29.19 13.69 30.83
C ASP A 491 28.31 12.83 31.76
N LEU A 492 28.42 13.08 33.07
CA LEU A 492 27.60 12.41 34.07
C LEU A 492 26.11 12.76 33.88
N HIS A 493 25.79 14.03 33.62
CA HIS A 493 24.43 14.50 33.35
C HIS A 493 23.83 13.79 32.14
N GLU A 494 24.52 13.77 31.00
CA GLU A 494 24.04 13.16 29.76
C GLU A 494 23.70 11.67 29.97
N ARG A 495 24.51 10.97 30.76
CA ARG A 495 24.33 9.56 31.07
C ARG A 495 23.10 9.26 31.91
N ILE A 496 22.78 10.10 32.91
CA ILE A 496 21.75 9.78 33.91
C ILE A 496 20.42 10.51 33.70
N VAL A 497 20.41 11.66 33.03
CA VAL A 497 19.24 12.56 32.95
C VAL A 497 18.00 11.88 32.37
N HIS A 498 18.17 10.98 31.40
CA HIS A 498 17.06 10.29 30.72
C HIS A 498 16.77 8.89 31.27
N THR A 499 17.44 8.45 32.33
CA THR A 499 17.25 7.13 32.94
C THR A 499 15.94 7.07 33.74
N LEU A 500 15.36 5.87 33.88
CA LEU A 500 14.08 5.70 34.58
C LEU A 500 14.15 6.17 36.05
N GLY A 501 15.32 6.02 36.69
CA GLY A 501 15.58 6.49 38.05
C GLY A 501 15.40 8.00 38.24
N ASN A 502 15.53 8.82 37.19
CA ASN A 502 15.35 10.27 37.25
C ASN A 502 13.92 10.74 36.84
N LEU A 503 13.07 9.83 36.34
CA LEU A 503 11.78 10.20 35.79
C LEU A 503 10.63 9.95 36.76
N THR A 504 9.64 10.82 36.73
CA THR A 504 8.39 10.65 37.49
C THR A 504 7.19 11.24 36.75
N LEU A 505 5.98 11.05 37.27
CA LEU A 505 4.76 11.69 36.78
C LEU A 505 4.42 12.91 37.64
N THR A 506 3.91 13.97 37.01
CA THR A 506 3.45 15.17 37.74
C THR A 506 2.40 15.96 36.94
N GLY A 507 1.47 16.60 37.66
CA GLY A 507 0.56 17.59 37.10
C GLY A 507 1.11 19.02 37.13
N GLU A 508 2.24 19.24 37.79
CA GLU A 508 2.83 20.56 38.03
C GLU A 508 4.17 20.79 37.30
N ASN A 509 4.41 20.10 36.17
CA ASN A 509 5.68 20.14 35.43
C ASN A 509 6.15 21.59 35.14
N SER A 510 5.22 22.47 34.72
CA SER A 510 5.50 23.88 34.47
C SER A 510 6.00 24.66 35.70
N ARG A 511 5.58 24.29 36.91
CA ARG A 511 6.01 24.91 38.18
C ARG A 511 7.35 24.35 38.66
N LEU A 512 7.64 23.09 38.35
CA LEU A 512 8.90 22.42 38.67
C LEU A 512 10.05 22.97 37.83
N SER A 513 9.88 23.05 36.50
CA SER A 513 10.84 23.65 35.56
C SER A 513 12.29 23.19 35.78
N ASN A 514 13.28 24.02 35.42
CA ASN A 514 14.70 23.75 35.67
C ASN A 514 15.16 24.23 37.05
N HIS A 515 14.24 24.35 38.02
CA HIS A 515 14.57 24.88 39.34
C HIS A 515 15.50 23.93 40.13
N PRO A 516 16.23 24.47 41.12
CA PRO A 516 17.01 23.66 42.06
C PRO A 516 16.19 22.58 42.76
N PHE A 517 16.87 21.51 43.19
CA PHE A 517 16.20 20.38 43.83
C PHE A 517 15.37 20.81 45.03
N GLN A 518 15.87 21.69 45.90
CA GLN A 518 15.15 22.12 47.11
C GLN A 518 13.75 22.69 46.79
N ARG A 519 13.65 23.49 45.73
CA ARG A 519 12.36 24.04 45.27
C ARG A 519 11.46 22.96 44.69
N LYS A 520 12.02 22.02 43.93
CA LYS A 520 11.26 20.87 43.41
C LYS A 520 10.76 19.98 44.55
N GLN A 521 11.60 19.74 45.55
CA GLN A 521 11.31 18.93 46.73
C GLN A 521 10.06 19.45 47.45
N ASP A 522 9.96 20.76 47.67
CA ASP A 522 8.80 21.35 48.36
C ASP A 522 7.48 21.19 47.58
N LEU A 523 7.52 21.27 46.25
CA LEU A 523 6.37 20.99 45.39
C LEU A 523 6.00 19.50 45.41
N LEU A 524 7.01 18.62 45.36
CA LEU A 524 6.81 17.17 45.34
C LEU A 524 6.31 16.61 46.68
N LYS A 525 6.60 17.26 47.83
CA LYS A 525 6.06 16.86 49.16
C LYS A 525 4.53 16.84 49.18
N GLY A 526 3.88 17.77 48.46
CA GLY A 526 2.42 17.85 48.37
C GLY A 526 1.78 16.88 47.36
N SER A 527 2.57 16.05 46.67
CA SER A 527 2.07 15.16 45.63
C SER A 527 1.28 13.98 46.19
N HIS A 528 0.17 13.64 45.52
CA HIS A 528 -0.58 12.41 45.79
C HIS A 528 0.15 11.14 45.32
N LEU A 529 1.12 11.27 44.40
CA LEU A 529 1.94 10.17 43.90
C LEU A 529 3.05 9.80 44.90
N GLU A 530 3.13 8.54 45.28
CA GLU A 530 4.12 7.97 46.19
C GLU A 530 5.54 8.08 45.61
N MET A 531 5.72 7.88 44.31
CA MET A 531 7.01 8.08 43.64
C MET A 531 7.55 9.50 43.88
N ASN A 532 6.68 10.52 43.89
CA ASN A 532 7.07 11.90 44.13
C ASN A 532 7.38 12.16 45.61
N ARG A 533 6.60 11.60 46.54
CA ARG A 533 6.86 11.73 47.98
C ARG A 533 8.20 11.12 48.38
N ARG A 534 8.56 9.98 47.76
CA ARG A 534 9.85 9.33 47.96
C ARG A 534 11.01 10.17 47.44
N ILE A 535 10.88 10.75 46.24
CA ILE A 535 11.85 11.73 45.72
C ILE A 535 11.97 12.91 46.68
N ALA A 536 10.85 13.43 47.18
CA ALA A 536 10.84 14.57 48.08
C ALA A 536 11.41 14.27 49.49
N GLY A 537 11.51 13.00 49.85
CA GLY A 537 12.05 12.54 51.13
C GLY A 537 13.58 12.40 51.16
N THR A 538 14.28 12.59 50.03
CA THR A 538 15.75 12.59 50.00
C THR A 538 16.29 13.97 50.33
N ASP A 539 17.43 14.05 51.01
CA ASP A 539 18.05 15.33 51.39
C ASP A 539 18.63 16.10 50.19
N ARG A 540 19.03 15.37 49.15
CA ARG A 540 19.58 15.90 47.89
C ARG A 540 19.14 15.01 46.72
N TRP A 541 19.49 15.43 45.51
CA TRP A 541 19.22 14.66 44.29
C TRP A 541 20.42 14.70 43.34
N GLY A 542 21.18 13.62 43.27
CA GLY A 542 22.33 13.45 42.39
C GLY A 542 22.33 12.08 41.72
N ALA A 543 23.48 11.69 41.16
CA ALA A 543 23.68 10.39 40.52
C ALA A 543 23.49 9.24 41.52
N ALA A 544 23.93 9.41 42.77
CA ALA A 544 23.76 8.40 43.81
C ALA A 544 22.27 8.11 44.12
N GLU A 545 21.46 9.15 44.31
CA GLU A 545 20.03 9.00 44.62
C GLU A 545 19.24 8.50 43.40
N ILE A 546 19.60 8.95 42.19
CA ILE A 546 19.02 8.43 40.93
C ILE A 546 19.31 6.93 40.78
N ALA A 547 20.54 6.48 41.06
CA ALA A 547 20.92 5.08 40.99
C ALA A 547 20.23 4.23 42.06
N ALA A 548 20.13 4.72 43.30
CA ALA A 548 19.40 4.05 44.38
C ALA A 548 17.91 3.87 44.03
N ARG A 549 17.26 4.93 43.53
CA ARG A 549 15.87 4.86 43.06
C ARG A 549 15.73 3.92 41.86
N ALA A 550 16.68 3.92 40.93
CA ALA A 550 16.65 2.99 39.79
C ALA A 550 16.70 1.52 40.27
N ALA A 551 17.47 1.21 41.31
CA ALA A 551 17.50 -0.13 41.90
C ALA A 551 16.15 -0.51 42.54
N GLU A 552 15.51 0.40 43.28
CA GLU A 552 14.17 0.18 43.85
C GLU A 552 13.11 -0.05 42.77
N LEU A 553 13.10 0.78 41.73
CA LEU A 553 12.19 0.65 40.60
C LEU A 553 12.43 -0.64 39.82
N ALA A 554 13.68 -1.10 39.71
CA ALA A 554 14.00 -2.38 39.10
C ALA A 554 13.42 -3.56 39.89
N ASP A 555 13.47 -3.52 41.22
CA ASP A 555 12.87 -4.55 42.07
C ASP A 555 11.33 -4.61 41.90
N GLN A 556 10.69 -3.44 41.79
CA GLN A 556 9.26 -3.35 41.49
C GLN A 556 8.95 -3.88 40.09
N ALA A 557 9.70 -3.45 39.08
CA ALA A 557 9.54 -3.88 37.70
C ALA A 557 9.64 -5.41 37.55
N ILE A 558 10.58 -6.04 38.25
CA ILE A 558 10.75 -7.51 38.24
C ILE A 558 9.52 -8.21 38.82
N ARG A 559 8.92 -7.67 39.89
CA ARG A 559 7.68 -8.22 40.48
C ARG A 559 6.46 -8.04 39.58
N LEU A 560 6.36 -6.89 38.90
CA LEU A 560 5.21 -6.54 38.06
C LEU A 560 5.18 -7.30 36.73
N TRP A 561 6.34 -7.50 36.12
CA TRP A 561 6.47 -8.08 34.79
C TRP A 561 7.29 -9.36 34.88
N PRO A 562 6.71 -10.57 34.80
CA PRO A 562 7.45 -11.83 34.94
C PRO A 562 8.61 -12.01 33.95
N ALA A 563 9.69 -12.67 34.39
CA ALA A 563 10.83 -13.04 33.54
C ALA A 563 10.49 -14.19 32.57
N PRO A 564 11.30 -14.46 31.52
CA PRO A 564 11.20 -15.71 30.76
C PRO A 564 11.61 -16.94 31.60
N LEU A 565 11.32 -18.15 31.10
CA LEU A 565 11.75 -19.42 31.72
C LEU A 565 13.27 -19.46 31.99
N ALA A 566 13.63 -19.88 33.21
CA ALA A 566 15.02 -20.06 33.65
C ALA A 566 15.70 -21.21 32.89
N GLY A 567 17.01 -21.11 32.64
CA GLY A 567 17.77 -22.16 31.97
C GLY A 567 17.57 -22.24 30.44
N VAL A 568 16.75 -21.36 29.85
CA VAL A 568 16.84 -21.05 28.44
C VAL A 568 18.16 -20.30 28.25
N ASP A 569 19.24 -21.05 28.01
CA ASP A 569 20.52 -20.50 27.60
C ASP A 569 20.29 -19.78 26.29
N ARG A 570 19.96 -18.49 26.41
CA ARG A 570 20.08 -17.54 25.33
C ARG A 570 21.55 -17.34 25.20
N GLY A 571 22.19 -18.28 24.50
CA GLY A 571 23.62 -18.45 24.48
C GLY A 571 24.26 -17.13 24.83
N THR A 572 24.90 -17.06 25.99
CA THR A 572 25.82 -15.97 26.32
C THR A 572 27.01 -16.03 25.37
N GLY A 573 26.76 -16.19 24.06
CA GLY A 573 27.57 -15.54 23.07
C GLY A 573 27.58 -14.10 23.51
N LYS A 574 28.73 -13.65 24.00
CA LYS A 574 29.41 -12.52 23.35
C LYS A 574 28.70 -12.30 22.03
N ARG A 575 27.89 -11.23 21.91
CA ARG A 575 27.25 -10.89 20.63
C ARG A 575 28.29 -11.17 19.58
N ASP A 576 28.01 -12.14 18.72
CA ASP A 576 29.04 -12.59 17.81
C ASP A 576 29.20 -11.49 16.78
N TRP A 577 30.06 -10.52 17.12
CA TRP A 577 30.42 -9.39 16.27
C TRP A 577 31.19 -9.88 15.04
N THR A 578 31.33 -11.19 14.84
CA THR A 578 31.72 -11.78 13.57
C THR A 578 30.83 -11.28 12.44
N LEU A 579 29.51 -11.14 12.62
CA LEU A 579 28.66 -10.56 11.56
C LEU A 579 28.98 -9.09 11.29
N LEU A 580 29.25 -8.28 12.33
CA LEU A 580 29.69 -6.89 12.17
C LEU A 580 31.05 -6.81 11.47
N ARG A 581 32.01 -7.66 11.88
CA ARG A 581 33.35 -7.73 11.29
C ARG A 581 33.32 -8.20 9.84
N GLN A 582 32.48 -9.19 9.53
CA GLN A 582 32.23 -9.64 8.16
C GLN A 582 31.60 -8.52 7.35
N ALA A 583 30.57 -7.83 7.88
CA ALA A 583 29.90 -6.74 7.20
C ALA A 583 30.86 -5.59 6.85
N VAL A 584 31.72 -5.20 7.78
CA VAL A 584 32.74 -4.16 7.56
C VAL A 584 33.82 -4.63 6.60
N ALA A 585 34.22 -5.91 6.67
CA ALA A 585 35.25 -6.48 5.79
C ALA A 585 34.79 -6.60 4.33
N VAL A 586 33.49 -6.79 4.08
CA VAL A 586 32.94 -6.89 2.72
C VAL A 586 32.58 -5.54 2.10
N ILE A 587 32.73 -4.42 2.81
CA ILE A 587 32.53 -3.08 2.22
C ILE A 587 33.61 -2.84 1.16
N PRO A 588 33.26 -2.80 -0.13
CA PRO A 588 34.23 -2.64 -1.19
C PRO A 588 34.81 -1.21 -1.24
N PRO A 589 36.03 -1.04 -1.78
CA PRO A 589 36.59 0.28 -2.06
C PRO A 589 35.63 1.15 -2.91
N GLY A 590 35.66 2.47 -2.70
CA GLY A 590 34.78 3.42 -3.38
C GLY A 590 33.36 3.46 -2.82
N THR A 591 33.04 2.69 -1.78
CA THR A 591 31.74 2.73 -1.09
C THR A 591 31.90 3.04 0.40
N TRP A 592 30.81 3.48 1.02
CA TRP A 592 30.73 3.71 2.45
C TRP A 592 29.40 3.23 3.02
N THR A 593 29.30 3.02 4.34
CA THR A 593 28.02 2.74 5.01
C THR A 593 27.90 3.57 6.28
N SER A 594 26.73 3.58 6.93
CA SER A 594 26.55 4.30 8.19
C SER A 594 26.46 3.38 9.40
N TYR A 595 26.77 3.91 10.59
CA TYR A 595 26.55 3.21 11.86
C TYR A 595 25.09 2.73 12.01
N GLY A 596 24.13 3.45 11.43
CA GLY A 596 22.71 3.08 11.40
C GLY A 596 22.44 1.83 10.57
N GLU A 597 23.04 1.72 9.39
CA GLU A 597 22.86 0.57 8.49
C GLU A 597 23.49 -0.69 9.08
N LEU A 598 24.69 -0.58 9.64
CA LEU A 598 25.34 -1.70 10.32
C LEU A 598 24.57 -2.13 11.57
N ALA A 599 24.03 -1.17 12.33
CA ALA A 599 23.19 -1.48 13.49
C ALA A 599 21.91 -2.21 13.08
N ALA A 600 21.27 -1.79 11.98
CA ALA A 600 20.11 -2.47 11.43
C ALA A 600 20.46 -3.91 10.97
N LEU A 601 21.58 -4.09 10.28
CA LEU A 601 22.06 -5.41 9.82
C LEU A 601 22.33 -6.38 10.97
N VAL A 602 23.03 -5.92 12.02
CA VAL A 602 23.47 -6.79 13.12
C VAL A 602 22.46 -6.87 14.28
N GLY A 603 21.29 -6.23 14.14
CA GLY A 603 20.25 -6.20 15.18
C GLY A 603 20.71 -5.50 16.46
N SER A 604 21.45 -4.40 16.32
CA SER A 604 22.05 -3.63 17.41
C SER A 604 21.65 -2.15 17.35
N SER A 605 22.27 -1.30 18.17
CA SER A 605 22.13 0.16 18.12
C SER A 605 23.37 0.80 17.48
N PRO A 606 23.26 1.96 16.82
CA PRO A 606 24.41 2.68 16.24
C PRO A 606 25.52 2.96 17.25
N VAL A 607 25.16 3.29 18.50
CA VAL A 607 26.11 3.53 19.60
C VAL A 607 26.91 2.27 19.93
N ALA A 608 26.24 1.13 20.12
CA ALA A 608 26.91 -0.15 20.37
C ALA A 608 27.79 -0.61 19.20
N VAL A 609 27.40 -0.33 17.95
CA VAL A 609 28.26 -0.56 16.77
C VAL A 609 29.49 0.36 16.82
N GLY A 610 29.29 1.64 17.14
CA GLY A 610 30.39 2.60 17.32
C GLY A 610 31.42 2.18 18.37
N GLN A 611 30.96 1.69 19.53
CA GLN A 611 31.84 1.17 20.58
C GLN A 611 32.67 -0.04 20.13
N GLN A 612 32.14 -0.90 19.25
CA GLN A 612 32.87 -2.04 18.71
C GLN A 612 33.84 -1.64 17.61
N LEU A 613 33.47 -0.66 16.77
CA LEU A 613 34.33 -0.15 15.70
C LEU A 613 35.49 0.69 16.24
N ALA A 614 35.29 1.36 17.38
CA ALA A 614 36.36 2.04 18.13
C ALA A 614 37.49 1.09 18.57
N GLY A 615 37.22 -0.22 18.62
CA GLY A 615 38.21 -1.28 18.86
C GLY A 615 39.08 -1.66 17.65
N SER A 616 39.16 -0.80 16.62
CA SER A 616 40.09 -0.92 15.48
C SER A 616 39.86 -2.13 14.56
N ILE A 617 38.67 -2.22 13.97
CA ILE A 617 38.34 -3.22 12.93
C ILE A 617 38.88 -2.75 11.56
N PRO A 618 39.63 -3.58 10.81
CA PRO A 618 40.04 -3.25 9.44
C PRO A 618 38.86 -2.89 8.55
N GLY A 619 38.91 -1.76 7.85
CA GLY A 619 37.84 -1.26 6.99
C GLY A 619 36.80 -0.36 7.69
N ALA A 620 36.88 -0.20 9.03
CA ALA A 620 35.92 0.61 9.78
C ALA A 620 35.94 2.11 9.42
N TYR A 621 37.01 2.61 8.78
CA TYR A 621 37.08 3.98 8.26
C TYR A 621 36.08 4.25 7.13
N ARG A 622 35.50 3.21 6.52
CA ARG A 622 34.40 3.31 5.54
C ARG A 622 33.01 3.43 6.19
N VAL A 623 32.95 3.53 7.52
CA VAL A 623 31.71 3.72 8.29
C VAL A 623 31.60 5.19 8.71
N LEU A 624 30.66 5.89 8.10
CA LEU A 624 30.41 7.32 8.32
C LEU A 624 29.18 7.54 9.20
N ASP A 625 28.94 8.78 9.61
CA ASP A 625 27.68 9.14 10.26
C ASP A 625 26.50 9.04 9.28
N HIS A 626 25.28 9.30 9.78
CA HIS A 626 24.08 9.22 8.95
C HIS A 626 24.08 10.21 7.77
N GLY A 627 24.85 11.31 7.89
CA GLY A 627 24.97 12.39 6.93
C GLY A 627 26.18 12.27 6.01
N GLY A 628 26.91 11.15 6.04
CA GLY A 628 28.07 10.90 5.18
C GLY A 628 29.33 11.65 5.59
N ARG A 629 29.46 12.03 6.87
CA ARG A 629 30.67 12.66 7.40
C ARG A 629 31.51 11.67 8.20
N VAL A 630 32.83 11.85 8.15
CA VAL A 630 33.76 11.13 9.01
C VAL A 630 33.54 11.56 10.45
N THR A 631 33.33 10.60 11.34
CA THR A 631 33.19 10.86 12.78
C THR A 631 34.54 11.10 13.43
N GLY A 632 34.67 12.15 14.25
CA GLY A 632 35.91 12.46 14.98
C GLY A 632 36.33 11.40 16.04
N ALA A 633 35.45 10.42 16.31
CA ALA A 633 35.70 9.32 17.23
C ALA A 633 36.47 8.14 16.61
N PHE A 634 36.70 8.13 15.29
CA PHE A 634 37.46 7.05 14.64
C PHE A 634 38.97 7.16 14.97
N ARG A 635 39.60 6.01 15.22
CA ARG A 635 41.05 5.87 15.41
C ARG A 635 41.56 4.72 14.56
N TRP A 636 42.71 4.92 13.90
CA TRP A 636 43.38 3.82 13.20
C TRP A 636 43.84 2.75 14.21
N PRO A 637 43.85 1.46 13.81
CA PRO A 637 44.51 0.40 14.58
C PRO A 637 45.98 0.76 14.88
N GLU A 638 46.50 0.33 16.04
CA GLU A 638 47.90 0.53 16.39
C GLU A 638 48.83 0.01 15.28
N GLY A 639 49.73 0.86 14.78
CA GLY A 639 50.65 0.54 13.69
C GLY A 639 50.07 0.63 12.27
N ALA A 640 48.80 1.03 12.12
CA ALA A 640 48.10 1.14 10.82
C ALA A 640 47.66 2.58 10.49
N ASP A 641 48.29 3.59 11.07
CA ASP A 641 48.00 4.99 10.75
C ASP A 641 48.30 5.27 9.27
N ARG A 642 47.25 5.59 8.51
CA ARG A 642 47.31 5.90 7.07
C ARG A 642 47.05 7.38 6.77
N GLY A 643 47.09 8.25 7.79
CA GLY A 643 46.80 9.68 7.65
C GLY A 643 45.31 10.01 7.79
N ASP A 644 44.88 11.12 7.21
CA ASP A 644 43.49 11.59 7.33
C ASP A 644 42.51 10.63 6.64
N VAL A 645 41.42 10.30 7.33
CA VAL A 645 40.42 9.34 6.84
C VAL A 645 39.75 9.82 5.55
N LEU A 646 39.52 11.13 5.39
CA LEU A 646 38.95 11.67 4.14
C LEU A 646 39.91 11.44 2.97
N ASP A 647 41.22 11.59 3.18
CA ASP A 647 42.21 11.40 2.12
C ASP A 647 42.31 9.92 1.72
N VAL A 648 42.22 9.00 2.68
CA VAL A 648 42.17 7.56 2.39
C VAL A 648 40.90 7.20 1.63
N LEU A 649 39.74 7.69 2.06
CA LEU A 649 38.46 7.43 1.37
C LEU A 649 38.44 8.01 -0.04
N ARG A 650 39.01 9.21 -0.25
CA ARG A 650 39.18 9.80 -1.59
C ARG A 650 40.11 8.98 -2.47
N ALA A 651 41.23 8.48 -1.92
CA ALA A 651 42.15 7.61 -2.65
C ALA A 651 41.49 6.27 -3.04
N GLU A 652 40.50 5.82 -2.27
CA GLU A 652 39.68 4.64 -2.60
C GLU A 652 38.52 4.95 -3.55
N GLY A 653 38.33 6.21 -3.97
CA GLY A 653 37.30 6.62 -4.93
C GLY A 653 36.01 7.13 -4.31
N VAL A 654 35.93 7.35 -2.99
CA VAL A 654 34.74 7.98 -2.37
C VAL A 654 34.77 9.48 -2.65
N ILE A 655 33.72 9.99 -3.28
CA ILE A 655 33.56 11.39 -3.65
C ILE A 655 32.95 12.16 -2.47
N PHE A 656 33.56 13.31 -2.14
CA PHE A 656 33.06 14.23 -1.12
C PHE A 656 32.74 15.59 -1.73
N ASN A 657 31.66 16.22 -1.29
CA ASN A 657 31.36 17.60 -1.67
C ASN A 657 32.26 18.61 -0.93
N GLY A 658 32.14 19.90 -1.28
CA GLY A 658 32.93 20.98 -0.66
C GLY A 658 32.72 21.17 0.86
N SER A 659 31.74 20.49 1.46
CA SER A 659 31.49 20.46 2.91
C SER A 659 31.93 19.15 3.58
N GLY A 660 32.66 18.29 2.87
CA GLY A 660 33.18 17.02 3.42
C GLY A 660 32.11 15.95 3.63
N ILE A 661 31.01 16.00 2.88
CA ILE A 661 29.94 14.98 2.89
C ILE A 661 30.13 14.03 1.72
N ALA A 662 30.14 12.72 2.00
CA ALA A 662 30.27 11.67 0.99
C ALA A 662 29.01 11.58 0.09
N ALA A 663 29.23 11.26 -1.19
CA ALA A 663 28.15 11.06 -2.17
C ALA A 663 27.18 9.96 -1.70
N ALA A 664 25.88 10.25 -1.75
CA ALA A 664 24.85 9.34 -1.25
C ALA A 664 24.74 8.07 -2.10
N GLU A 665 25.08 8.18 -3.38
CA GLU A 665 25.07 7.12 -4.39
C GLU A 665 26.11 6.03 -4.08
N GLN A 666 27.17 6.39 -3.37
CA GLN A 666 28.24 5.48 -2.92
C GLN A 666 27.92 4.82 -1.56
N ARG A 667 26.79 5.16 -0.93
CA ARG A 667 26.34 4.55 0.33
C ARG A 667 25.83 3.12 0.12
N LEU A 668 26.15 2.22 1.05
CA LEU A 668 25.58 0.89 1.20
C LEU A 668 24.55 0.87 2.32
N THR A 669 23.37 0.36 2.02
CA THR A 669 22.29 0.13 2.98
C THR A 669 22.50 -1.19 3.74
N ALA A 670 21.75 -1.41 4.82
CA ALA A 670 21.73 -2.69 5.52
C ALA A 670 21.39 -3.86 4.59
N ARG A 671 20.54 -3.60 3.59
CA ARG A 671 20.20 -4.57 2.54
C ARG A 671 21.39 -4.89 1.65
N ASP A 672 22.10 -3.87 1.15
CA ASP A 672 23.28 -4.07 0.31
C ASP A 672 24.34 -4.91 1.02
N LEU A 673 24.56 -4.62 2.31
CA LEU A 673 25.48 -5.37 3.15
C LEU A 673 25.03 -6.82 3.35
N ALA A 674 23.74 -7.08 3.55
CA ALA A 674 23.21 -8.44 3.67
C ALA A 674 23.43 -9.25 2.37
N VAL A 675 23.26 -8.62 1.20
CA VAL A 675 23.53 -9.23 -0.11
C VAL A 675 25.02 -9.54 -0.28
N LEU A 676 25.91 -8.59 0.05
CA LEU A 676 27.36 -8.82 0.00
C LEU A 676 27.83 -9.95 0.93
N LEU A 677 27.10 -10.19 2.02
CA LEU A 677 27.33 -11.29 2.96
C LEU A 677 26.73 -12.63 2.52
N GLY A 678 26.02 -12.67 1.40
CA GLY A 678 25.34 -13.88 0.92
C GLY A 678 24.18 -14.33 1.82
N MET A 679 23.56 -13.42 2.57
CA MET A 679 22.45 -13.75 3.46
C MET A 679 21.17 -14.00 2.66
N THR A 680 20.62 -15.21 2.72
CA THR A 680 19.35 -15.57 2.08
C THR A 680 18.16 -15.12 2.94
N GLY A 681 17.10 -14.60 2.30
CA GLY A 681 15.86 -14.17 2.97
C GLY A 681 15.78 -12.69 3.39
N PHE A 682 16.77 -11.86 3.04
CA PHE A 682 16.62 -10.39 2.98
C PHE A 682 15.92 -9.94 1.69
N ASP A 683 15.84 -10.82 0.69
CA ASP A 683 15.05 -10.65 -0.52
C ASP A 683 13.66 -11.27 -0.33
N ASP A 684 12.68 -10.43 -0.04
CA ASP A 684 11.24 -10.67 -0.30
C ASP A 684 10.43 -9.35 -0.18
N GLU A 685 10.99 -8.23 -0.65
CA GLU A 685 10.13 -7.11 -1.06
C GLU A 685 9.57 -7.42 -2.44
N ALA A 686 8.30 -7.83 -2.43
CA ALA A 686 7.40 -7.92 -3.57
C ALA A 686 7.95 -8.74 -4.75
N GLY A 687 7.47 -9.99 -4.86
CA GLY A 687 7.18 -10.50 -6.18
C GLY A 687 6.24 -9.52 -6.88
N ASP A 688 6.79 -8.58 -7.63
CA ASP A 688 6.07 -7.77 -8.61
C ASP A 688 5.53 -8.78 -9.63
N GLN A 689 4.28 -9.21 -9.42
CA GLN A 689 3.59 -10.07 -10.38
C GLN A 689 3.38 -9.26 -11.64
N VAL A 690 4.14 -9.58 -12.69
CA VAL A 690 3.97 -9.01 -14.03
C VAL A 690 2.67 -9.55 -14.64
N GLY A 691 1.80 -8.66 -15.10
CA GLY A 691 0.45 -8.90 -15.63
C GLY A 691 -0.16 -7.61 -16.20
N PRO A 692 -1.29 -7.66 -16.94
CA PRO A 692 -1.60 -6.82 -18.12
C PRO A 692 -1.40 -5.31 -17.95
N SER A 693 -0.94 -4.65 -19.02
CA SER A 693 -0.07 -3.46 -18.96
C SER A 693 -0.73 -2.07 -18.98
N ALA A 694 -2.00 -1.93 -19.39
CA ALA A 694 -2.60 -0.60 -19.59
C ALA A 694 -2.78 0.20 -18.27
N ASP A 695 -3.53 -0.34 -17.30
CA ASP A 695 -3.82 0.35 -16.03
C ASP A 695 -2.57 0.66 -15.19
N ARG A 696 -1.52 -0.16 -15.33
CA ARG A 696 -0.27 0.01 -14.59
C ARG A 696 0.64 1.05 -15.24
N ARG A 697 0.68 1.10 -16.58
CA ARG A 697 1.38 2.15 -17.32
C ARG A 697 0.84 3.52 -16.96
N ASP A 698 -0.48 3.67 -16.91
CA ASP A 698 -1.13 4.93 -16.54
C ASP A 698 -0.83 5.31 -15.09
N ARG A 699 -0.91 4.35 -14.16
CA ARG A 699 -0.54 4.58 -12.76
C ARG A 699 0.93 4.96 -12.60
N PHE A 700 1.83 4.34 -13.35
CA PHE A 700 3.26 4.68 -13.33
C PHE A 700 3.48 6.13 -13.75
N PHE A 701 2.89 6.57 -14.87
CA PHE A 701 3.05 7.94 -15.35
C PHE A 701 2.40 8.97 -14.43
N ALA A 702 1.24 8.66 -13.83
CA ALA A 702 0.62 9.52 -12.83
C ALA A 702 1.53 9.72 -11.60
N GLN A 703 2.18 8.65 -11.13
CA GLN A 703 3.14 8.76 -10.01
C GLN A 703 4.41 9.51 -10.40
N LEU A 704 4.88 9.33 -11.65
CA LEU A 704 6.06 10.01 -12.16
C LEU A 704 5.83 11.52 -12.23
N GLU A 705 4.63 11.94 -12.68
CA GLU A 705 4.20 13.34 -12.77
C GLU A 705 3.98 13.99 -11.39
N ASP A 706 3.48 13.25 -10.41
CA ASP A 706 3.26 13.74 -9.04
C ASP A 706 4.58 13.98 -8.28
N GLY A 707 5.61 13.15 -8.53
CA GLY A 707 6.86 13.15 -7.77
C GLY A 707 8.03 13.94 -8.36
N ASN A 708 7.95 14.38 -9.62
CA ASN A 708 9.12 14.91 -10.36
C ASN A 708 8.82 16.14 -11.21
N VAL A 709 9.85 16.92 -11.51
CA VAL A 709 9.76 18.10 -12.38
C VAL A 709 9.50 17.71 -13.85
N ALA A 710 8.78 18.55 -14.59
CA ALA A 710 8.35 18.28 -15.97
C ALA A 710 9.49 17.85 -16.91
N ALA A 711 10.68 18.43 -16.77
CA ALA A 711 11.85 18.05 -17.57
C ALA A 711 12.31 16.60 -17.30
N ALA A 712 12.29 16.15 -16.04
CA ALA A 712 12.63 14.78 -15.69
C ALA A 712 11.57 13.79 -16.18
N VAL A 713 10.28 14.17 -16.13
CA VAL A 713 9.18 13.38 -16.69
C VAL A 713 9.34 13.22 -18.20
N ALA A 714 9.66 14.31 -18.92
CA ALA A 714 9.88 14.30 -20.35
C ALA A 714 11.03 13.36 -20.76
N ASN A 715 12.18 13.48 -20.09
CA ASN A 715 13.34 12.64 -20.38
C ASN A 715 13.08 11.17 -20.05
N VAL A 716 12.34 10.86 -18.97
CA VAL A 716 11.94 9.46 -18.70
C VAL A 716 10.99 8.94 -19.78
N ARG A 717 10.02 9.74 -20.25
CA ARG A 717 9.14 9.34 -21.37
C ARG A 717 9.96 9.04 -22.64
N GLU A 718 10.90 9.91 -22.97
CA GLU A 718 11.80 9.73 -24.11
C GLU A 718 12.69 8.50 -23.96
N LEU A 719 13.23 8.23 -22.76
CA LEU A 719 14.02 7.03 -22.46
C LEU A 719 13.22 5.74 -22.70
N LEU A 720 11.97 5.72 -22.24
CA LEU A 720 11.08 4.57 -22.38
C LEU A 720 10.74 4.31 -23.85
N THR A 721 10.45 5.36 -24.62
CA THR A 721 10.22 5.27 -26.08
C THR A 721 11.48 4.80 -26.82
N PHE A 722 12.65 5.34 -26.44
CA PHE A 722 13.93 4.92 -27.02
C PHE A 722 14.20 3.43 -26.78
N TRP A 723 13.98 2.93 -25.56
CA TRP A 723 14.13 1.52 -25.23
C TRP A 723 13.22 0.61 -26.07
N GLU A 724 11.95 1.01 -26.24
CA GLU A 724 11.01 0.32 -27.15
C GLU A 724 11.53 0.34 -28.60
N SER A 725 12.07 1.47 -29.08
CA SER A 725 12.57 1.59 -30.47
C SER A 725 13.79 0.72 -30.79
N ILE A 726 14.61 0.37 -29.80
CA ILE A 726 15.78 -0.50 -29.99
C ILE A 726 15.47 -1.98 -29.75
N GLY A 727 14.19 -2.35 -29.66
CA GLY A 727 13.71 -3.73 -29.55
C GLY A 727 13.44 -4.21 -28.12
N GLY A 728 13.48 -3.31 -27.13
CA GLY A 728 13.03 -3.60 -25.77
C GLY A 728 11.51 -3.53 -25.61
N TYR A 729 11.00 -3.95 -24.46
CA TYR A 729 9.60 -3.75 -24.06
C TYR A 729 9.51 -3.40 -22.58
N LEU A 730 8.40 -2.76 -22.20
CA LEU A 730 8.20 -2.25 -20.85
C LEU A 730 7.29 -3.18 -20.05
N GLU A 731 7.76 -3.59 -18.88
CA GLU A 731 6.92 -4.31 -17.90
C GLU A 731 6.68 -3.41 -16.69
N PHE A 732 5.44 -3.35 -16.21
CA PHE A 732 5.08 -2.51 -15.06
C PHE A 732 4.80 -3.36 -13.82
N GLY A 733 5.51 -3.04 -12.74
CA GLY A 733 5.43 -3.75 -11.46
C GLY A 733 4.07 -3.65 -10.78
N GLY A 734 3.77 -4.60 -9.91
CA GLY A 734 2.51 -4.70 -9.17
C GLY A 734 2.54 -3.99 -7.81
N GLY A 735 3.60 -3.23 -7.52
CA GLY A 735 3.83 -2.58 -6.24
C GLY A 735 2.62 -1.80 -5.71
N ALA A 736 2.30 -2.03 -4.42
CA ALA A 736 1.19 -1.35 -3.76
C ALA A 736 1.45 0.16 -3.54
N LYS A 737 2.72 0.56 -3.38
CA LYS A 737 3.14 1.95 -3.11
C LYS A 737 3.66 2.68 -4.35
N SER A 738 4.61 2.09 -5.07
CA SER A 738 5.18 2.63 -6.31
C SER A 738 5.06 1.57 -7.39
N THR A 739 4.54 1.95 -8.55
CA THR A 739 4.59 1.13 -9.76
C THR A 739 6.00 1.28 -10.33
N SER A 740 6.77 0.21 -10.45
CA SER A 740 8.07 0.21 -11.12
C SER A 740 7.89 -0.02 -12.63
N CYS A 741 8.86 0.41 -13.44
CA CYS A 741 8.91 0.11 -14.88
C CYS A 741 10.23 -0.59 -15.21
N PHE A 742 10.16 -1.82 -15.69
CA PHE A 742 11.31 -2.63 -16.08
C PHE A 742 11.61 -2.41 -17.57
N LEU A 743 12.87 -2.13 -17.89
CA LEU A 743 13.35 -2.05 -19.27
C LEU A 743 13.71 -3.46 -19.74
N SER A 744 12.69 -4.25 -20.07
CA SER A 744 12.84 -5.67 -20.37
C SER A 744 13.25 -5.93 -21.82
N LEU A 745 14.02 -6.99 -22.03
CA LEU A 745 14.47 -7.47 -23.33
C LEU A 745 14.31 -8.99 -23.41
N ALA A 746 13.60 -9.46 -24.43
CA ALA A 746 13.42 -10.88 -24.67
C ALA A 746 14.64 -11.45 -25.43
N ARG A 747 15.11 -12.63 -25.02
CA ARG A 747 16.29 -13.30 -25.58
C ARG A 747 15.98 -14.70 -26.13
N GLY A 748 14.79 -14.86 -26.73
CA GLY A 748 14.31 -16.16 -27.18
C GLY A 748 14.24 -17.17 -26.03
N ASP A 749 14.86 -18.34 -26.21
CA ASP A 749 14.88 -19.43 -25.21
C ASP A 749 15.69 -19.10 -23.95
N ALA A 750 16.52 -18.04 -23.97
CA ALA A 750 17.33 -17.60 -22.82
C ALA A 750 16.55 -16.74 -21.81
N GLY A 751 15.25 -16.51 -22.04
CA GLY A 751 14.36 -15.78 -21.14
C GLY A 751 14.45 -14.26 -21.28
N VAL A 752 14.12 -13.55 -20.20
CA VAL A 752 14.04 -12.07 -20.15
C VAL A 752 15.19 -11.52 -19.30
N ILE A 753 15.78 -10.41 -19.75
CA ILE A 753 16.80 -9.65 -19.03
C ILE A 753 16.43 -8.16 -19.03
N TRP A 754 16.84 -7.42 -18.00
CA TRP A 754 16.69 -5.96 -17.98
C TRP A 754 17.92 -5.31 -17.33
N PRO A 755 18.44 -4.19 -17.88
CA PRO A 755 19.58 -3.47 -17.31
C PRO A 755 19.16 -2.52 -16.17
N LEU A 756 17.99 -1.88 -16.31
CA LEU A 756 17.51 -0.82 -15.44
C LEU A 756 16.04 -1.03 -15.05
N VAL A 757 15.68 -0.52 -13.87
CA VAL A 757 14.29 -0.39 -13.41
C VAL A 757 14.02 1.05 -13.01
N VAL A 758 12.95 1.65 -13.53
CA VAL A 758 12.52 3.02 -13.20
C VAL A 758 11.54 2.99 -12.04
N TYR A 759 11.80 3.81 -11.03
CA TYR A 759 10.86 4.09 -9.95
C TYR A 759 10.41 5.54 -10.04
N PRO A 760 9.09 5.80 -10.18
CA PRO A 760 8.56 7.13 -10.34
C PRO A 760 8.71 8.02 -9.09
N GLY A 761 8.91 7.41 -7.91
CA GLY A 761 8.92 8.12 -6.63
C GLY A 761 7.50 8.29 -6.10
N ASN A 762 7.29 7.95 -4.83
CA ASN A 762 5.97 7.96 -4.17
C ASN A 762 5.86 9.20 -3.27
N GLY A 763 5.71 10.39 -3.88
CA GLY A 763 5.74 11.69 -3.19
C GLY A 763 7.14 12.25 -2.90
N GLY A 764 8.17 11.70 -3.55
CA GLY A 764 9.56 12.17 -3.50
C GLY A 764 10.29 11.90 -4.82
N ALA A 765 11.54 12.34 -4.97
CA ALA A 765 12.28 12.22 -6.23
C ALA A 765 12.41 10.76 -6.69
N GLY A 766 12.09 10.50 -7.96
CA GLY A 766 12.24 9.21 -8.60
C GLY A 766 13.69 8.82 -8.83
N LYS A 767 13.92 7.56 -9.19
CA LYS A 767 15.26 7.01 -9.49
C LYS A 767 15.21 5.89 -10.53
N LEU A 768 16.34 5.68 -11.21
CA LEU A 768 16.66 4.45 -11.93
C LEU A 768 17.43 3.52 -10.99
N GLU A 769 17.25 2.21 -11.09
CA GLU A 769 18.09 1.21 -10.43
C GLU A 769 18.79 0.36 -11.48
N ALA A 770 20.13 0.35 -11.47
CA ALA A 770 20.90 -0.57 -12.31
C ALA A 770 21.02 -1.92 -11.61
N VAL A 771 20.45 -2.98 -12.19
CA VAL A 771 20.24 -4.26 -11.50
C VAL A 771 21.40 -5.24 -11.68
N PHE A 772 22.63 -4.84 -11.35
CA PHE A 772 23.81 -5.71 -11.53
C PHE A 772 23.70 -7.08 -10.84
N GLN A 773 23.01 -7.15 -9.68
CA GLN A 773 22.66 -8.41 -9.02
C GLN A 773 21.86 -9.36 -9.93
N HIS A 774 20.89 -8.83 -10.67
CA HIS A 774 20.07 -9.59 -11.61
C HIS A 774 20.88 -10.05 -12.84
N LEU A 775 21.79 -9.19 -13.30
CA LEU A 775 22.69 -9.45 -14.43
C LEU A 775 23.76 -10.51 -14.09
N ALA A 776 24.25 -10.54 -12.85
CA ALA A 776 25.34 -11.42 -12.42
C ALA A 776 25.06 -12.93 -12.55
N VAL A 777 23.80 -13.30 -12.75
CA VAL A 777 23.35 -14.70 -12.91
C VAL A 777 22.68 -14.96 -14.27
N ARG A 778 22.82 -14.04 -15.24
CA ARG A 778 22.20 -14.14 -16.57
C ARG A 778 23.20 -13.83 -17.67
N GLU A 779 23.32 -14.74 -18.63
CA GLU A 779 24.19 -14.56 -19.80
C GLU A 779 23.81 -13.28 -20.59
N PRO A 780 24.73 -12.63 -21.33
CA PRO A 780 26.18 -12.81 -21.27
C PRO A 780 26.80 -12.14 -20.01
N PHE A 781 26.00 -11.39 -19.26
CA PHE A 781 26.45 -10.59 -18.13
C PHE A 781 26.75 -11.39 -16.86
N ILE A 782 26.89 -12.72 -16.94
CA ILE A 782 27.56 -13.52 -15.90
C ILE A 782 29.04 -13.12 -15.83
N GLU A 783 29.62 -12.70 -16.95
CA GLU A 783 30.97 -12.16 -16.99
C GLU A 783 31.04 -10.79 -16.32
N THR A 784 31.93 -10.65 -15.34
CA THR A 784 32.18 -9.39 -14.64
C THR A 784 32.67 -8.28 -15.58
N GLY A 785 33.41 -8.63 -16.64
CA GLY A 785 33.90 -7.68 -17.64
C GLY A 785 32.78 -6.88 -18.30
N LEU A 786 31.74 -7.55 -18.78
CA LEU A 786 30.58 -6.91 -19.39
C LEU A 786 29.77 -6.07 -18.38
N ARG A 787 29.64 -6.54 -17.13
CA ARG A 787 28.99 -5.72 -16.09
C ARG A 787 29.80 -4.46 -15.77
N ASN A 788 31.13 -4.56 -15.75
CA ASN A 788 32.02 -3.43 -15.49
C ASN A 788 32.04 -2.44 -16.65
N GLU A 789 31.98 -2.90 -17.90
CA GLU A 789 31.83 -2.05 -19.08
C GLU A 789 30.50 -1.30 -19.06
N PHE A 790 29.40 -1.98 -18.70
CA PHE A 790 28.11 -1.32 -18.51
C PHE A 790 28.17 -0.24 -17.42
N ARG A 791 28.80 -0.55 -16.28
CA ARG A 791 29.05 0.41 -15.18
C ARG A 791 29.88 1.60 -15.66
N SER A 792 30.94 1.38 -16.44
CA SER A 792 31.81 2.44 -16.97
C SER A 792 31.01 3.42 -17.81
N ARG A 793 30.13 2.92 -18.70
CA ARG A 793 29.25 3.74 -19.53
C ARG A 793 28.24 4.53 -18.70
N LEU A 794 27.67 3.93 -17.65
CA LEU A 794 26.78 4.64 -16.72
C LEU A 794 27.52 5.73 -15.91
N ASN A 795 28.82 5.59 -15.69
CA ASN A 795 29.66 6.60 -15.03
C ASN A 795 30.13 7.72 -15.96
N GLU A 796 29.83 7.67 -17.26
CA GLU A 796 30.07 8.81 -18.17
C GLU A 796 29.05 9.94 -17.92
N LEU A 797 27.93 9.65 -17.25
CA LEU A 797 26.96 10.65 -16.82
C LEU A 797 27.57 11.56 -15.75
N SER A 798 27.43 12.88 -15.95
CA SER A 798 28.14 13.92 -15.20
C SER A 798 27.96 13.94 -13.67
N THR A 799 26.93 13.25 -13.16
CA THR A 799 26.55 13.25 -11.75
C THR A 799 26.61 11.86 -11.10
N ILE A 800 27.09 10.85 -11.83
CA ILE A 800 27.06 9.45 -11.40
C ILE A 800 28.47 8.89 -11.26
N ASP A 801 28.71 8.27 -10.12
CA ASP A 801 29.90 7.45 -9.89
C ASP A 801 29.52 6.18 -9.15
N ILE A 802 29.16 5.14 -9.92
CA ILE A 802 28.90 3.81 -9.41
C ILE A 802 30.25 3.11 -9.23
N PRO A 803 30.66 2.76 -8.00
CA PRO A 803 31.92 2.07 -7.77
C PRO A 803 31.84 0.61 -8.21
N GLU A 804 32.97 0.02 -8.60
CA GLU A 804 33.08 -1.37 -9.04
C GLU A 804 32.53 -2.37 -8.01
N GLY A 805 32.63 -2.03 -6.72
CA GLY A 805 32.05 -2.80 -5.62
C GLY A 805 30.53 -3.03 -5.68
N LYS A 806 29.79 -2.30 -6.52
CA LYS A 806 28.34 -2.47 -6.69
C LYS A 806 27.94 -3.38 -7.85
N LEU A 807 28.89 -4.06 -8.51
CA LEU A 807 28.63 -4.98 -9.63
C LEU A 807 27.84 -6.27 -9.27
N THR A 808 27.47 -6.44 -8.01
CA THR A 808 26.57 -7.52 -7.53
C THR A 808 25.34 -6.98 -6.81
N LEU A 809 25.12 -5.66 -6.85
CA LEU A 809 24.07 -4.94 -6.12
C LEU A 809 23.09 -4.24 -7.08
N ARG A 810 22.25 -3.35 -6.54
CA ARG A 810 21.28 -2.55 -7.30
C ARG A 810 21.47 -1.04 -7.06
N PRO A 811 22.58 -0.42 -7.51
CA PRO A 811 22.80 1.02 -7.32
C PRO A 811 21.67 1.86 -7.89
N GLY A 812 21.22 2.85 -7.10
CA GLY A 812 20.25 3.85 -7.52
C GLY A 812 20.93 5.05 -8.20
N ILE A 813 20.32 5.52 -9.28
CA ILE A 813 20.71 6.69 -10.08
C ILE A 813 19.53 7.67 -9.98
N PRO A 814 19.68 8.86 -9.39
CA PRO A 814 18.57 9.82 -9.29
C PRO A 814 18.12 10.29 -10.68
N LEU A 815 16.82 10.56 -10.86
CA LEU A 815 16.33 11.05 -12.17
C LEU A 815 16.90 12.43 -12.55
N SER A 816 17.45 13.17 -11.61
CA SER A 816 18.19 14.40 -11.89
C SER A 816 19.45 14.17 -12.75
N ALA A 817 19.99 12.94 -12.77
CA ALA A 817 21.20 12.60 -13.50
C ALA A 817 21.03 12.57 -15.02
N ILE A 818 19.80 12.54 -15.51
CA ILE A 818 19.48 12.48 -16.95
C ILE A 818 18.82 13.77 -17.44
N MET A 819 18.99 14.89 -16.72
CA MET A 819 18.32 16.15 -17.04
C MET A 819 18.97 16.93 -18.19
N THR A 820 20.24 16.66 -18.53
CA THR A 820 20.93 17.31 -19.64
C THR A 820 20.83 16.48 -20.91
N THR A 821 20.78 17.14 -22.09
CA THR A 821 20.77 16.44 -23.39
C THR A 821 22.00 15.56 -23.59
N THR A 822 23.14 15.94 -23.02
CA THR A 822 24.39 15.15 -23.10
C THR A 822 24.29 13.89 -22.26
N ASP A 823 23.91 13.99 -20.98
CA ASP A 823 23.80 12.83 -20.09
C ASP A 823 22.70 11.86 -20.55
N PHE A 824 21.61 12.40 -21.11
CA PHE A 824 20.55 11.59 -21.71
C PHE A 824 21.06 10.74 -22.88
N LYS A 825 21.84 11.34 -23.80
CA LYS A 825 22.45 10.61 -24.92
C LYS A 825 23.41 9.52 -24.45
N LEU A 826 24.26 9.82 -23.46
CA LEU A 826 25.19 8.83 -22.89
C LEU A 826 24.46 7.63 -22.26
N LEU A 827 23.32 7.88 -21.60
CA LEU A 827 22.47 6.79 -21.10
C LEU A 827 21.88 5.94 -22.23
N CYS A 828 21.39 6.58 -23.29
CA CYS A 828 20.89 5.88 -24.47
C CYS A 828 21.97 5.02 -25.14
N ASP A 829 23.20 5.53 -25.27
CA ASP A 829 24.35 4.80 -25.80
C ASP A 829 24.72 3.59 -24.92
N ALA A 830 24.65 3.74 -23.59
CA ALA A 830 24.86 2.64 -22.66
C ALA A 830 23.80 1.53 -22.80
N LEU A 831 22.53 1.89 -23.01
CA LEU A 831 21.42 0.96 -23.21
C LEU A 831 21.48 0.25 -24.57
N LEU A 832 21.87 0.96 -25.63
CA LEU A 832 22.18 0.37 -26.94
C LEU A 832 23.27 -0.69 -26.80
N TRP A 833 24.41 -0.33 -26.21
CA TRP A 833 25.50 -1.27 -25.99
C TRP A 833 25.05 -2.50 -25.17
N PHE A 834 24.26 -2.29 -24.11
CA PHE A 834 23.73 -3.39 -23.31
C PHE A 834 22.88 -4.36 -24.15
N ARG A 835 22.00 -3.83 -25.01
CA ARG A 835 21.16 -4.62 -25.91
C ARG A 835 21.99 -5.40 -26.92
N ASP A 836 23.01 -4.80 -27.52
CA ASP A 836 23.92 -5.44 -28.48
C ASP A 836 24.58 -6.68 -27.87
N MET A 837 25.11 -6.52 -26.65
CA MET A 837 25.72 -7.62 -25.91
C MET A 837 24.68 -8.68 -25.55
N ALA A 838 23.52 -8.28 -25.02
CA ALA A 838 22.46 -9.21 -24.60
C ALA A 838 21.97 -10.12 -25.75
N VAL A 839 21.84 -9.59 -26.96
CA VAL A 839 21.33 -10.33 -28.14
C VAL A 839 22.44 -11.15 -28.83
N GLY A 840 23.67 -11.13 -28.32
CA GLY A 840 24.76 -11.96 -28.83
C GLY A 840 25.43 -11.43 -30.09
N ARG A 841 25.39 -10.12 -30.34
CA ARG A 841 26.33 -9.49 -31.28
C ARG A 841 27.69 -9.43 -30.59
N SER A 842 28.59 -10.38 -30.90
CA SER A 842 29.94 -10.43 -30.31
C SER A 842 30.66 -9.09 -30.48
N ALA A 843 31.41 -8.69 -29.44
CA ALA A 843 32.37 -7.59 -29.48
C ALA A 843 33.46 -7.76 -30.57
N ASP A 844 33.63 -8.96 -31.13
CA ASP A 844 34.47 -9.20 -32.31
C ASP A 844 33.93 -8.53 -33.60
N ALA A 845 32.65 -8.10 -33.62
CA ALA A 845 32.10 -7.28 -34.70
C ALA A 845 32.23 -5.76 -34.45
N LEU A 846 32.75 -5.35 -33.29
CA LEU A 846 33.04 -3.94 -32.94
C LEU A 846 34.55 -3.64 -32.94
N GLY A 847 35.38 -4.66 -33.22
CA GLY A 847 36.83 -4.56 -33.36
C GLY A 847 37.32 -4.13 -34.73
N ASP A 848 36.43 -3.94 -35.72
CA ASP A 848 36.80 -3.41 -37.03
C ASP A 848 36.04 -2.11 -37.29
N VAL A 849 36.54 -1.03 -36.66
CA VAL A 849 36.39 0.31 -37.25
C VAL A 849 37.31 0.33 -38.47
N GLY A 850 36.85 -0.35 -39.52
CA GLY A 850 37.48 -0.52 -40.81
C GLY A 850 36.40 -0.55 -41.88
N GLU A 851 35.98 0.65 -42.30
CA GLU A 851 35.33 0.99 -43.57
C GLU A 851 34.15 0.13 -44.11
N SER A 852 32.97 0.77 -44.11
CA SER A 852 31.93 0.73 -45.18
C SER A 852 31.01 -0.50 -45.32
N GLY A 853 29.70 -0.25 -45.42
CA GLY A 853 28.75 -1.30 -45.79
C GLY A 853 27.31 -0.89 -46.13
N GLY A 854 27.00 0.40 -46.26
CA GLY A 854 25.79 0.86 -46.97
C GLY A 854 26.12 1.25 -48.41
N PRO A 855 25.15 1.33 -49.33
CA PRO A 855 25.39 1.84 -50.68
C PRO A 855 26.10 3.20 -50.62
N TRP A 856 27.16 3.38 -51.41
CA TRP A 856 28.05 4.56 -51.39
C TRP A 856 28.73 4.90 -50.05
N GLY A 857 28.89 3.92 -49.16
CA GLY A 857 29.58 4.08 -47.87
C GLY A 857 28.75 4.83 -46.82
N LEU A 858 27.44 4.90 -47.00
CA LEU A 858 26.53 5.62 -46.11
C LEU A 858 26.24 4.82 -44.82
N ASN A 859 26.05 5.53 -43.71
CA ASN A 859 25.84 4.94 -42.39
C ASN A 859 24.44 4.31 -42.30
N ALA A 860 24.40 2.98 -42.28
CA ALA A 860 23.20 2.17 -42.26
C ALA A 860 22.28 2.43 -41.05
N GLY A 861 22.79 2.98 -39.94
CA GLY A 861 22.03 3.12 -38.70
C GLY A 861 20.86 4.12 -38.72
N LEU A 862 20.74 4.96 -39.77
CA LEU A 862 19.75 6.05 -39.85
C LEU A 862 18.62 5.80 -40.86
N MET A 863 18.62 4.68 -41.60
CA MET A 863 17.69 4.43 -42.70
C MET A 863 16.87 3.15 -42.48
N SER A 864 15.61 3.15 -42.93
CA SER A 864 14.80 1.94 -42.97
C SER A 864 15.35 0.90 -43.94
N GLN A 865 14.97 -0.36 -43.73
CA GLN A 865 15.46 -1.49 -44.52
C GLN A 865 15.00 -1.41 -45.99
N SER A 866 13.80 -0.89 -46.24
CA SER A 866 13.22 -0.70 -47.58
C SER A 866 13.91 0.41 -48.37
N VAL A 867 14.27 1.52 -47.71
CA VAL A 867 15.07 2.61 -48.29
C VAL A 867 16.48 2.13 -48.64
N ARG A 868 17.10 1.35 -47.74
CA ARG A 868 18.44 0.80 -47.99
C ARG A 868 18.45 -0.15 -49.18
N GLY A 869 17.47 -1.06 -49.28
CA GLY A 869 17.36 -2.01 -50.38
C GLY A 869 17.19 -1.32 -51.74
N LEU A 870 16.38 -0.26 -51.80
CA LEU A 870 16.19 0.51 -53.04
C LEU A 870 17.47 1.27 -53.43
N LEU A 871 18.17 1.89 -52.48
CA LEU A 871 19.44 2.59 -52.73
C LEU A 871 20.57 1.65 -53.19
N GLU A 872 20.62 0.43 -52.66
CA GLU A 872 21.54 -0.61 -53.11
C GLU A 872 21.28 -1.00 -54.56
N LEU A 873 20.01 -1.19 -54.91
CA LEU A 873 19.64 -1.62 -56.25
C LEU A 873 19.85 -0.52 -57.30
N VAL A 874 19.55 0.73 -56.96
CA VAL A 874 19.81 1.90 -57.81
C VAL A 874 21.32 2.13 -58.02
N ARG A 875 22.14 1.88 -56.99
CA ARG A 875 23.62 1.88 -57.10
C ARG A 875 24.13 0.81 -58.05
N GLU A 876 23.61 -0.42 -57.95
CA GLU A 876 24.01 -1.55 -58.80
C GLU A 876 23.72 -1.32 -60.29
N HIS A 877 22.73 -0.47 -60.60
CA HIS A 877 22.38 -0.08 -61.97
C HIS A 877 23.09 1.21 -62.45
N GLY A 878 24.09 1.70 -61.72
CA GLY A 878 25.01 2.74 -62.19
C GLY A 878 24.55 4.18 -61.97
N CYS A 879 23.51 4.41 -61.17
CA CYS A 879 23.09 5.76 -60.79
C CYS A 879 24.13 6.44 -59.88
N GLY A 880 24.21 7.77 -59.94
CA GLY A 880 25.13 8.56 -59.12
C GLY A 880 24.74 8.55 -57.64
N LYS A 881 25.67 8.94 -56.75
CA LYS A 881 25.42 9.01 -55.29
C LYS A 881 24.36 10.09 -54.98
N PRO A 882 23.25 9.77 -54.29
CA PRO A 882 22.31 10.77 -53.80
C PRO A 882 22.88 11.53 -52.59
N GLU A 883 22.31 12.71 -52.34
CA GLU A 883 22.45 13.37 -51.05
C GLU A 883 21.38 12.82 -50.09
N ILE A 884 21.73 12.68 -48.81
CA ILE A 884 20.90 11.98 -47.81
C ILE A 884 20.50 12.94 -46.70
N GLY A 885 19.25 12.85 -46.23
CA GLY A 885 18.77 13.61 -45.07
C GLY A 885 18.81 15.13 -45.29
N VAL A 886 18.61 15.57 -46.53
CA VAL A 886 18.69 16.97 -46.92
C VAL A 886 17.33 17.64 -46.72
N GLU A 887 17.30 18.78 -46.04
CA GLU A 887 16.12 19.64 -45.99
C GLU A 887 16.05 20.49 -47.28
N LEU A 888 15.05 20.22 -48.11
CA LEU A 888 14.81 20.95 -49.35
C LEU A 888 13.69 21.98 -49.11
N GLY A 889 14.08 23.22 -48.80
CA GLY A 889 13.14 24.35 -48.66
C GLY A 889 12.61 24.57 -47.23
N VAL A 890 11.47 25.27 -47.11
CA VAL A 890 10.92 25.81 -45.84
C VAL A 890 10.05 24.77 -45.09
N TYR A 891 10.09 23.50 -45.47
CA TYR A 891 9.22 22.47 -44.91
C TYR A 891 10.05 21.49 -44.07
N HIS A 892 9.78 21.46 -42.76
CA HIS A 892 10.59 20.84 -41.70
C HIS A 892 10.49 19.31 -41.62
N TRP A 893 10.77 18.60 -42.71
CA TRP A 893 10.98 17.15 -42.70
C TRP A 893 12.15 16.77 -43.62
N PRO A 894 13.14 15.99 -43.16
CA PRO A 894 14.22 15.53 -44.01
C PRO A 894 13.69 14.52 -45.04
N VAL A 895 14.06 14.68 -46.31
CA VAL A 895 13.84 13.62 -47.32
C VAL A 895 14.96 12.59 -47.21
N GLU A 896 14.63 11.30 -47.37
CA GLU A 896 15.56 10.20 -47.14
C GLU A 896 16.75 10.24 -48.11
N ALA A 897 16.49 10.54 -49.38
CA ALA A 897 17.52 10.72 -50.39
C ALA A 897 17.07 11.64 -51.53
N VAL A 898 17.97 12.44 -52.11
CA VAL A 898 17.69 13.33 -53.24
C VAL A 898 18.80 13.30 -54.29
N TRP A 899 18.38 13.30 -55.56
CA TRP A 899 19.23 13.63 -56.70
C TRP A 899 18.87 15.01 -57.22
N VAL A 900 19.52 16.04 -56.66
CA VAL A 900 19.16 17.44 -56.87
C VAL A 900 19.18 17.82 -58.35
N HIS A 901 20.18 17.35 -59.10
CA HIS A 901 20.32 17.64 -60.53
C HIS A 901 19.27 16.99 -61.43
N HIS A 902 18.73 15.85 -61.03
CA HIS A 902 17.69 15.13 -61.77
C HIS A 902 16.28 15.43 -61.23
N LYS A 903 16.21 16.26 -60.16
CA LYS A 903 15.00 16.62 -59.44
C LYS A 903 14.17 15.39 -59.02
N VAL A 904 14.81 14.38 -58.42
CA VAL A 904 14.13 13.19 -57.88
C VAL A 904 14.38 13.10 -56.37
N VAL A 905 13.32 12.85 -55.60
CA VAL A 905 13.39 12.70 -54.13
C VAL A 905 12.72 11.40 -53.69
N LEU A 906 13.36 10.70 -52.77
CA LEU A 906 12.84 9.53 -52.08
C LEU A 906 12.33 9.95 -50.70
N VAL A 907 11.10 9.55 -50.40
CA VAL A 907 10.44 9.86 -49.13
C VAL A 907 9.82 8.60 -48.55
N GLU A 908 9.88 8.46 -47.23
CA GLU A 908 9.22 7.39 -46.50
C GLU A 908 7.90 7.91 -45.91
N GLY A 909 6.82 7.13 -46.05
CA GLY A 909 5.47 7.54 -45.65
C GLY A 909 4.79 8.55 -46.59
N VAL A 910 3.48 8.76 -46.38
CA VAL A 910 2.64 9.66 -47.18
C VAL A 910 2.41 10.96 -46.41
N ASP A 911 2.81 12.09 -46.97
CA ASP A 911 2.55 13.44 -46.46
C ASP A 911 2.20 14.35 -47.64
N GLU A 912 0.93 14.74 -47.75
CA GLU A 912 0.40 15.43 -48.95
C GLU A 912 0.96 16.85 -49.11
N ASP A 913 1.18 17.58 -48.01
CA ASP A 913 1.67 18.96 -48.04
C ASP A 913 3.15 19.02 -48.47
N ARG A 914 3.99 18.12 -47.92
CA ARG A 914 5.39 17.96 -48.35
C ARG A 914 5.47 17.52 -49.81
N ASP A 915 4.71 16.48 -50.16
CA ASP A 915 4.82 15.84 -51.48
C ASP A 915 4.32 16.77 -52.60
N ASP A 916 3.23 17.51 -52.36
CA ASP A 916 2.71 18.48 -53.34
C ASP A 916 3.58 19.73 -53.43
N GLY A 917 4.17 20.18 -52.31
CA GLY A 917 5.19 21.23 -52.32
C GLY A 917 6.39 20.89 -53.19
N LEU A 918 6.97 19.69 -53.00
CA LEU A 918 8.11 19.22 -53.78
C LEU A 918 7.76 19.03 -55.26
N ARG A 919 6.55 18.53 -55.58
CA ARG A 919 6.05 18.44 -56.96
C ARG A 919 5.92 19.81 -57.63
N ASN A 920 5.42 20.81 -56.90
CA ASN A 920 5.30 22.19 -57.39
C ASN A 920 6.67 22.85 -57.64
N ASP A 921 7.69 22.49 -56.86
CA ASP A 921 9.09 22.91 -57.06
C ASP A 921 9.80 22.13 -58.20
N GLY A 922 9.06 21.25 -58.87
CA GLY A 922 9.46 20.48 -60.04
C GLY A 922 10.22 19.20 -59.70
N TYR A 923 10.16 18.75 -58.45
CA TYR A 923 10.71 17.45 -58.04
C TYR A 923 9.72 16.32 -58.30
N ARG A 924 10.24 15.20 -58.76
CA ARG A 924 9.50 13.93 -58.83
C ARG A 924 9.63 13.23 -57.48
N VAL A 925 8.52 13.16 -56.75
CA VAL A 925 8.45 12.55 -55.41
C VAL A 925 8.13 11.07 -55.52
N VAL A 926 8.99 10.24 -54.92
CA VAL A 926 8.90 8.78 -54.93
C VAL A 926 8.73 8.28 -53.49
N GLY A 927 7.55 7.75 -53.19
CA GLY A 927 7.23 7.17 -51.88
C GLY A 927 7.70 5.73 -51.74
N VAL A 928 8.38 5.42 -50.63
CA VAL A 928 8.87 4.07 -50.32
C VAL A 928 7.83 3.37 -49.44
N GLY A 929 7.16 2.37 -50.00
CA GLY A 929 6.24 1.46 -49.30
C GLY A 929 6.44 0.02 -49.81
N ASP A 930 6.07 -0.97 -49.00
CA ASP A 930 6.54 -2.36 -49.11
C ASP A 930 6.15 -3.11 -50.41
N ASP A 931 5.20 -2.62 -51.21
CA ASP A 931 4.68 -3.33 -52.39
C ASP A 931 5.17 -2.81 -53.76
N ALA A 932 6.21 -1.98 -53.81
CA ALA A 932 6.57 -1.31 -55.07
C ALA A 932 8.02 -1.43 -55.53
N LEU A 933 8.89 -2.20 -54.84
CA LEU A 933 10.34 -2.21 -55.12
C LEU A 933 10.68 -2.50 -56.60
N ASP A 934 10.14 -3.57 -57.19
CA ASP A 934 10.46 -3.98 -58.58
C ASP A 934 9.94 -2.98 -59.64
N ARG A 935 8.88 -2.25 -59.33
CA ARG A 935 8.26 -1.28 -60.27
C ARG A 935 9.08 0.01 -60.36
N TRP A 936 9.77 0.38 -59.28
CA TRP A 936 10.57 1.61 -59.20
C TRP A 936 11.94 1.49 -59.87
N VAL A 937 12.51 0.28 -59.83
CA VAL A 937 13.80 -0.04 -60.47
C VAL A 937 13.72 0.17 -61.97
N ALA A 938 12.64 -0.33 -62.59
CA ALA A 938 12.39 -0.12 -64.01
C ALA A 938 12.19 1.37 -64.39
N MET A 939 11.72 2.20 -63.44
CA MET A 939 11.41 3.61 -63.67
C MET A 939 12.61 4.54 -63.44
N LEU A 940 13.51 4.20 -62.50
CA LEU A 940 14.73 4.95 -62.19
C LEU A 940 15.91 4.64 -63.13
N ILE A 941 15.82 3.55 -63.91
CA ILE A 941 16.85 3.13 -64.89
C ILE A 941 16.56 3.66 -66.31
N GLN A 942 15.35 4.15 -66.59
CA GLN A 942 14.95 4.61 -67.93
C GLN A 942 15.29 6.08 -68.26
N ASP A 943 15.59 6.91 -67.26
CA ASP A 943 16.10 8.29 -67.40
C ASP A 943 17.53 8.34 -66.85
#